data_AF-A0A6P0KAN5-F1
#
_entry.id   AF-A0A6P0KAN5-F1
#
_cell.length_a   1.000
_cell.length_b   1.000
_cell.length_c   1.000
_cell.angle_alpha   90.00
_cell.angle_beta   90.00
_cell.angle_gamma   90.00
#
_symmetry.space_group_name_H-M   'P 1'
#
loop_
_entity.id
_entity.type
_entity.pdbx_description
1 polymer ?
#
loop_
_entity_poly.entity_id
_entity_poly.type
_entity_poly.pdbx_seq_one_letter_code
_entity_poly.pdbx_strand_id
1 'polypeptide(L)'
;MRIFNQILNKLIINIYTFNKWRINYFSSQEKNEKIKLTYRGVSYKYNTPIVQVTESTSAGKYRGNPWRLHQLKEPLILKNKINLSYRGVSYFKKFTDIKATQESKIIKSTEKEKKTANSVEIPIPHKNYEEIIDQIPSFLDALTPEKVQQKHSYRLVLNRDILKERLITTSGEAEIWQVTGEVLKKNNQNYLAKIYHQKTPEQIKNLPERQNKLEVMVVHQPTVYHLHKNHVSLSWPQYLLEDSSGKVVGFLMQFIGGSKLTNVYHPTLRKRLNLELEWQIDWQFLHLTAKNLALIIQSLHAEGYVVGDMKPQNILVNEQALPSIIDTDSFQISNSDTSEIYRCLVGSEGLTPPELLGKDFASNNQNTAHDNFRLAVIIYHLLFREHPFKGHWLGDGDSPGIDDLIRQCFWPYASKSLIQPGKTTIPIDIIHPRIKECFLKCFNQGHRNPKLRPTAIDWANALQVAIDDLVQCENYSSHWYSKAYGECYWCESNQRSPEYDIFPPSSQYNRLNRLLKAGNWKEADLETKYLMLKITNRIDKGWLDESAIKNFPLQDLGIIDQLWQEHSSGRFGFSVQRNIYIDTGNHPGKYNREIYSRFAETVGWRGNGIWKNYFDLEFSLKAPPGNLPFCCAGFDVCLVSHLALQLEKIETIV
;
A
#
# COMPACT_ATOMS: atom_id res chain seq x y z
N MET A 1 13.56 18.96 40.17
CA MET A 1 13.55 17.87 39.16
C MET A 1 12.74 16.64 39.60
N ARG A 2 11.51 16.82 40.10
CA ARG A 2 10.52 15.72 40.30
C ARG A 2 9.10 16.13 39.89
N ILE A 3 8.94 17.31 39.28
CA ILE A 3 7.65 17.95 38.93
C ILE A 3 7.49 18.11 37.41
N PHE A 4 8.56 18.02 36.61
CA PHE A 4 8.46 18.04 35.14
C PHE A 4 7.86 16.72 34.59
N ASN A 5 8.04 15.62 35.32
CA ASN A 5 7.51 14.28 34.97
C ASN A 5 6.03 14.02 35.33
N GLN A 6 5.32 14.99 35.94
CA GLN A 6 3.86 14.86 36.13
C GLN A 6 3.04 15.71 35.14
N ILE A 7 3.65 16.63 34.41
CA ILE A 7 2.95 17.50 33.45
C ILE A 7 2.97 16.91 32.04
N LEU A 8 3.98 16.12 31.66
CA LEU A 8 3.97 15.39 30.38
C LEU A 8 2.93 14.24 30.36
N ASN A 9 2.64 13.64 31.52
CA ASN A 9 1.65 12.57 31.67
C ASN A 9 0.17 13.01 31.59
N LYS A 10 -0.11 14.30 31.34
CA LYS A 10 -1.47 14.79 31.10
C LYS A 10 -1.71 15.36 29.69
N LEU A 11 -0.69 15.42 28.83
CA LEU A 11 -0.82 15.88 27.45
C LEU A 11 -0.80 14.74 26.41
N ILE A 12 -0.52 13.50 26.83
CA ILE A 12 -0.55 12.30 25.98
C ILE A 12 -1.66 11.33 26.46
N ILE A 13 -2.83 11.87 26.79
CA ILE A 13 -4.07 11.09 26.90
C ILE A 13 -5.17 11.93 26.22
N ASN A 14 -5.12 12.02 24.89
CA ASN A 14 -6.30 12.36 24.06
C ASN A 14 -6.12 12.13 22.55
N ILE A 15 -5.18 11.29 22.14
CA ILE A 15 -5.11 10.77 20.74
C ILE A 15 -5.34 9.25 20.70
N TYR A 16 -5.72 8.64 21.83
CA TYR A 16 -6.02 7.22 21.95
C TYR A 16 -7.41 6.97 22.54
N THR A 17 -8.46 7.30 21.79
CA THR A 17 -9.81 6.75 21.99
C THR A 17 -10.58 6.83 20.68
N PHE A 18 -10.24 5.98 19.71
CA PHE A 18 -11.19 5.67 18.62
C PHE A 18 -11.27 4.19 18.22
N ASN A 19 -10.54 3.27 18.87
CA ASN A 19 -10.63 1.85 18.49
C ASN A 19 -10.58 0.91 19.70
N LYS A 20 -11.64 0.92 20.53
CA LYS A 20 -12.02 -0.25 21.35
C LYS A 20 -13.42 -0.10 21.97
N TRP A 21 -14.47 -0.49 21.24
CA TRP A 21 -15.71 -0.96 21.85
C TRP A 21 -16.23 -2.18 21.09
N ARG A 22 -15.73 -3.35 21.49
CA ARG A 22 -16.41 -4.63 21.32
C ARG A 22 -15.83 -5.57 22.38
N ILE A 23 -16.61 -5.87 23.41
CA ILE A 23 -16.74 -7.17 24.10
C ILE A 23 -17.77 -6.99 25.23
N ASN A 24 -18.90 -7.69 25.06
CA ASN A 24 -19.76 -8.38 26.01
C ASN A 24 -20.06 -7.73 27.37
N TYR A 25 -21.29 -7.22 27.51
CA TYR A 25 -22.00 -7.19 28.79
C TYR A 25 -22.77 -8.52 28.96
N PHE A 26 -22.25 -9.39 29.84
CA PHE A 26 -23.07 -10.35 30.56
C PHE A 26 -23.52 -9.72 31.88
N SER A 27 -24.72 -10.09 32.29
CA SER A 27 -25.47 -9.59 33.44
C SER A 27 -24.76 -9.76 34.78
N SER A 28 -24.78 -8.70 35.60
CA SER A 28 -25.05 -8.82 37.03
C SER A 28 -25.49 -7.46 37.57
N GLN A 29 -26.73 -7.41 38.05
CA GLN A 29 -27.19 -6.35 38.96
C GLN A 29 -26.32 -6.36 40.22
N GLU A 30 -25.84 -5.19 40.66
CA GLU A 30 -26.05 -4.67 42.03
C GLU A 30 -25.14 -3.46 42.36
N LYS A 31 -25.78 -2.47 43.00
CA LYS A 31 -25.27 -1.37 43.85
C LYS A 31 -24.48 -0.20 43.21
N ASN A 32 -25.24 0.86 42.97
CA ASN A 32 -24.80 2.26 42.89
C ASN A 32 -24.12 2.71 44.19
N GLU A 33 -22.79 2.76 44.22
CA GLU A 33 -22.05 3.66 45.11
C GLU A 33 -21.39 4.78 44.28
N LYS A 34 -21.80 6.03 44.55
CA LYS A 34 -21.18 7.22 43.95
C LYS A 34 -19.74 7.34 44.45
N ILE A 35 -18.77 7.02 43.59
CA ILE A 35 -17.35 7.25 43.83
C ILE A 35 -17.13 8.76 44.06
N LYS A 36 -16.82 9.16 45.31
CA LYS A 36 -16.32 10.51 45.64
C LYS A 36 -14.80 10.48 45.56
N LEU A 37 -14.22 11.24 44.64
CA LEU A 37 -12.78 11.45 44.57
C LEU A 37 -12.39 12.63 45.46
N THR A 38 -11.48 12.39 46.40
CA THR A 38 -10.94 13.41 47.31
C THR A 38 -9.45 13.56 47.06
N TYR A 39 -8.99 14.77 46.75
CA TYR A 39 -7.56 15.07 46.62
C TYR A 39 -7.24 16.33 47.42
N ARG A 40 -6.29 16.22 48.35
CA ARG A 40 -5.90 17.27 49.31
C ARG A 40 -7.09 17.87 50.09
N GLY A 41 -7.99 17.01 50.56
CA GLY A 41 -9.10 17.40 51.44
C GLY A 41 -10.33 18.01 50.74
N VAL A 42 -10.30 18.22 49.43
CA VAL A 42 -11.45 18.73 48.67
C VAL A 42 -12.13 17.58 47.91
N SER A 43 -13.44 17.43 48.11
CA SER A 43 -14.27 16.40 47.46
C SER A 43 -14.83 16.92 46.14
N TYR A 44 -14.67 16.15 45.07
CA TYR A 44 -15.23 16.47 43.75
C TYR A 44 -16.44 15.58 43.45
N LYS A 45 -17.57 16.18 43.06
CA LYS A 45 -18.72 15.45 42.51
C LYS A 45 -18.55 15.31 41.00
N TYR A 46 -18.36 14.09 40.53
CA TYR A 46 -18.34 13.78 39.10
C TYR A 46 -19.79 13.68 38.59
N ASN A 47 -20.20 14.59 37.72
CA ASN A 47 -21.45 14.49 36.98
C ASN A 47 -21.13 13.96 35.57
N THR A 48 -21.47 12.72 35.29
CA THR A 48 -21.37 12.14 33.94
C THR A 48 -22.39 12.81 33.03
N PRO A 49 -22.03 13.29 31.83
CA PRO A 49 -23.01 13.83 30.89
C PRO A 49 -23.98 12.74 30.46
N ILE A 50 -25.29 12.98 30.62
CA ILE A 50 -26.35 12.09 30.13
C ILE A 50 -26.55 12.38 28.66
N VAL A 51 -26.27 11.40 27.80
CA VAL A 51 -26.44 11.50 26.36
C VAL A 51 -27.87 11.09 26.00
N GLN A 52 -28.64 11.97 25.37
CA GLN A 52 -29.99 11.66 24.91
C GLN A 52 -29.96 10.96 23.54
N VAL A 53 -30.62 9.81 23.45
CA VAL A 53 -30.67 8.95 22.26
C VAL A 53 -32.12 8.71 21.87
N THR A 54 -32.43 8.62 20.58
CA THR A 54 -33.77 8.27 20.06
C THR A 54 -33.75 6.87 19.45
N GLU A 55 -34.80 6.08 19.71
CA GLU A 55 -34.96 4.73 19.15
C GLU A 55 -35.18 4.79 17.63
N SER A 56 -34.39 4.04 16.86
CA SER A 56 -34.64 3.88 15.43
C SER A 56 -35.47 2.61 15.16
N THR A 57 -36.26 2.64 14.08
CA THR A 57 -37.08 1.51 13.62
C THR A 57 -36.27 0.38 12.97
N SER A 58 -34.95 0.52 12.86
CA SER A 58 -34.07 -0.49 12.25
C SER A 58 -33.62 -1.53 13.28
N ALA A 59 -34.20 -2.72 13.19
CA ALA A 59 -33.88 -3.89 14.00
C ALA A 59 -33.70 -5.14 13.13
N GLY A 60 -32.83 -6.07 13.55
CA GLY A 60 -32.57 -7.32 12.82
C GLY A 60 -31.97 -8.40 13.72
N LYS A 61 -31.75 -9.61 13.18
CA LYS A 61 -31.05 -10.71 13.87
C LYS A 61 -29.72 -11.00 13.17
N TYR A 62 -28.63 -11.06 13.92
CA TYR A 62 -27.33 -11.52 13.44
C TYR A 62 -26.91 -12.76 14.24
N ARG A 63 -26.75 -13.90 13.56
CA ARG A 63 -26.46 -15.22 14.18
C ARG A 63 -27.43 -15.57 15.32
N GLY A 64 -28.73 -15.38 15.07
CA GLY A 64 -29.78 -15.66 16.04
C GLY A 64 -30.00 -14.58 17.11
N ASN A 65 -29.07 -13.64 17.29
CA ASN A 65 -29.18 -12.60 18.32
C ASN A 65 -29.77 -11.30 17.75
N PRO A 66 -30.80 -10.72 18.37
CA PRO A 66 -31.39 -9.46 17.93
C PRO A 66 -30.46 -8.27 18.21
N TRP A 67 -30.41 -7.31 17.30
CA TRP A 67 -29.75 -6.02 17.51
C TRP A 67 -30.64 -4.86 17.02
N ARG A 68 -30.41 -3.67 17.60
CA ARG A 68 -31.10 -2.40 17.24
C ARG A 68 -30.10 -1.25 17.14
N LEU A 69 -30.35 -0.31 16.24
CA LEU A 69 -29.57 0.92 16.10
C LEU A 69 -30.22 2.08 16.88
N HIS A 70 -29.43 2.87 17.60
CA HIS A 70 -29.90 4.10 18.27
C HIS A 70 -29.17 5.33 17.69
N GLN A 71 -29.90 6.42 17.43
CA GLN A 71 -29.33 7.68 16.91
C GLN A 71 -29.24 8.75 17.99
N LEU A 72 -28.09 9.45 18.04
CA LEU A 72 -27.84 10.57 18.96
C LEU A 72 -28.67 11.79 18.57
N LYS A 73 -29.28 12.45 19.55
CA LYS A 73 -30.20 13.59 19.31
C LYS A 73 -29.48 14.88 18.91
N GLU A 74 -28.19 15.05 19.20
CA GLU A 74 -27.37 16.23 18.82
C GLU A 74 -25.91 15.84 18.49
N PRO A 75 -25.27 16.50 17.49
CA PRO A 75 -23.85 16.29 17.19
C PRO A 75 -22.93 16.97 18.22
N LEU A 76 -21.79 16.34 18.52
CA LEU A 76 -20.79 16.86 19.46
C LEU A 76 -20.06 18.09 18.87
N ILE A 77 -20.28 19.27 19.46
CA ILE A 77 -19.56 20.50 19.12
C ILE A 77 -18.23 20.55 19.87
N LEU A 78 -17.11 20.62 19.15
CA LEU A 78 -15.79 20.86 19.72
C LEU A 78 -15.66 22.34 20.14
N LYS A 79 -15.77 22.64 21.44
CA LYS A 79 -15.49 23.98 21.98
C LYS A 79 -13.98 24.24 22.02
N ASN A 80 -13.44 24.94 21.02
CA ASN A 80 -12.11 25.53 21.11
C ASN A 80 -12.18 26.92 21.76
N LYS A 81 -11.71 27.01 23.01
CA LYS A 81 -11.05 28.16 23.67
C LYS A 81 -10.96 27.86 25.18
N ILE A 82 -9.77 27.50 25.67
CA ILE A 82 -9.49 27.53 27.11
C ILE A 82 -8.45 28.63 27.34
N ASN A 83 -8.89 29.75 27.91
CA ASN A 83 -8.01 30.76 28.48
C ASN A 83 -7.43 30.20 29.78
N LEU A 84 -6.18 29.73 29.76
CA LEU A 84 -5.49 29.27 30.95
C LEU A 84 -4.76 30.44 31.61
N SER A 85 -5.14 30.77 32.84
CA SER A 85 -4.39 31.65 33.73
C SER A 85 -3.92 30.85 34.95
N TYR A 86 -2.64 31.00 35.32
CA TYR A 86 -2.08 30.40 36.53
C TYR A 86 -1.36 31.47 37.34
N ARG A 87 -1.81 31.67 38.59
CA ARG A 87 -1.32 32.73 39.50
C ARG A 87 -1.34 34.14 38.90
N GLY A 88 -2.43 34.49 38.21
CA GLY A 88 -2.64 35.85 37.68
C GLY A 88 -1.87 36.20 36.41
N VAL A 89 -1.10 35.26 35.82
CA VAL A 89 -0.41 35.48 34.54
C VAL A 89 -1.07 34.64 33.45
N SER A 90 -1.40 35.30 32.33
CA SER A 90 -1.96 34.67 31.13
C SER A 90 -0.84 34.29 30.17
N TYR A 91 -0.86 33.06 29.64
CA TYR A 91 0.11 32.62 28.63
C TYR A 91 -0.47 32.82 27.23
N PHE A 92 0.15 33.72 26.45
CA PHE A 92 -0.10 33.87 25.01
C PHE A 92 1.19 33.51 24.26
N LYS A 93 1.12 32.58 23.30
CA LYS A 93 2.16 32.42 22.28
C LYS A 93 1.63 33.03 20.98
N LYS A 94 2.09 34.24 20.65
CA LYS A 94 1.84 34.88 19.35
C LYS A 94 2.61 34.09 18.27
N PHE A 95 1.90 33.60 17.25
CA PHE A 95 2.50 33.34 15.95
C PHE A 95 2.28 34.59 15.11
N THR A 96 3.35 35.29 14.76
CA THR A 96 3.42 36.28 13.66
C THR A 96 4.86 36.37 13.17
N ASP A 97 4.98 36.49 11.84
CA ASP A 97 6.14 36.38 10.96
C ASP A 97 7.29 37.38 11.17
N ILE A 98 8.36 37.19 10.34
CA ILE A 98 9.44 38.11 9.88
C ILE A 98 10.81 37.74 10.52
N LYS A 99 11.92 37.45 9.81
CA LYS A 99 12.40 37.84 8.48
C LYS A 99 13.51 36.91 7.96
N ALA A 100 13.67 36.91 6.65
CA ALA A 100 14.92 36.61 5.95
C ALA A 100 16.10 37.42 6.48
N THR A 101 17.25 36.77 6.71
CA THR A 101 18.59 37.30 6.41
C THR A 101 19.62 36.18 6.50
N GLN A 102 20.48 36.11 5.48
CA GLN A 102 21.76 35.38 5.40
C GLN A 102 21.72 33.87 5.13
N GLU A 103 21.31 33.52 3.91
CA GLU A 103 22.11 32.63 3.04
C GLU A 103 21.81 33.00 1.58
N SER A 104 22.25 34.20 1.23
CA SER A 104 22.24 34.76 -0.13
C SER A 104 23.61 35.35 -0.44
N LYS A 105 24.64 34.50 -0.40
CA LYS A 105 25.94 34.73 -1.05
C LYS A 105 26.51 33.36 -1.45
N ILE A 106 26.13 32.90 -2.64
CA ILE A 106 26.88 32.10 -3.64
C ILE A 106 25.86 31.72 -4.73
N ILE A 107 25.17 32.69 -5.36
CA ILE A 107 24.59 32.54 -6.72
C ILE A 107 24.50 33.95 -7.31
N LYS A 108 25.66 34.52 -7.68
CA LYS A 108 25.78 35.62 -8.65
C LYS A 108 27.14 35.52 -9.33
N SER A 109 27.31 34.45 -10.09
CA SER A 109 28.25 34.36 -11.19
C SER A 109 27.75 33.24 -12.08
N THR A 110 27.61 33.53 -13.38
CA THR A 110 27.21 32.62 -14.48
C THR A 110 25.71 32.49 -14.80
N GLU A 111 25.07 33.62 -15.14
CA GLU A 111 24.19 33.68 -16.32
C GLU A 111 24.72 34.77 -17.27
N LYS A 112 25.77 34.41 -18.00
CA LYS A 112 26.11 34.91 -19.32
C LYS A 112 26.55 33.67 -20.10
N GLU A 113 26.05 33.54 -21.33
CA GLU A 113 26.22 32.41 -22.26
C GLU A 113 25.11 31.34 -22.25
N LYS A 114 23.90 31.76 -22.64
CA LYS A 114 23.12 30.98 -23.62
C LYS A 114 23.15 31.72 -24.96
N LYS A 115 24.04 31.31 -25.85
CA LYS A 115 23.96 31.49 -27.30
C LYS A 115 25.05 30.66 -27.95
N THR A 116 24.62 29.57 -28.61
CA THR A 116 25.01 29.03 -29.93
C THR A 116 25.15 27.52 -29.94
N ALA A 117 24.47 26.89 -30.92
CA ALA A 117 24.79 25.61 -31.56
C ALA A 117 24.75 24.35 -30.68
N ASN A 118 24.48 23.13 -31.14
CA ASN A 118 23.98 22.55 -32.38
C ASN A 118 23.57 21.11 -31.99
N SER A 119 22.74 20.49 -32.81
CA SER A 119 22.57 19.04 -32.90
C SER A 119 23.89 18.27 -32.78
N VAL A 120 24.04 17.41 -31.77
CA VAL A 120 25.05 16.35 -31.74
C VAL A 120 24.47 15.15 -30.97
N GLU A 121 24.27 14.04 -31.68
CA GLU A 121 24.15 12.70 -31.12
C GLU A 121 25.38 12.37 -30.28
N ILE A 122 25.22 11.86 -29.06
CA ILE A 122 26.34 11.27 -28.31
C ILE A 122 25.89 9.94 -27.67
N PRO A 123 26.74 8.89 -27.74
CA PRO A 123 26.36 7.49 -27.66
C PRO A 123 26.35 6.94 -26.22
N ILE A 124 25.64 5.82 -26.07
CA ILE A 124 25.65 4.95 -24.90
C ILE A 124 27.08 4.46 -24.63
N PRO A 125 27.69 4.73 -23.46
CA PRO A 125 28.92 4.08 -23.09
C PRO A 125 28.61 2.80 -22.31
N HIS A 126 28.86 1.65 -22.95
CA HIS A 126 29.32 0.46 -22.24
C HIS A 126 30.62 0.83 -21.51
N LYS A 127 30.64 0.77 -20.16
CA LYS A 127 31.89 0.70 -19.40
C LYS A 127 31.78 -0.22 -18.18
N ASN A 128 32.87 -0.96 -18.00
CA ASN A 128 33.17 -1.99 -17.03
C ASN A 128 32.94 -1.57 -15.57
N TYR A 129 32.43 -2.51 -14.77
CA TYR A 129 32.13 -2.37 -13.34
C TYR A 129 33.33 -2.66 -12.42
N GLU A 130 34.56 -2.30 -12.79
CA GLU A 130 35.75 -2.56 -11.94
C GLU A 130 36.55 -1.32 -11.47
N GLU A 131 36.10 -0.08 -11.68
CA GLU A 131 36.87 1.12 -11.26
C GLU A 131 36.08 2.15 -10.42
N ILE A 132 35.21 1.72 -9.51
CA ILE A 132 34.69 2.60 -8.43
C ILE A 132 34.88 1.92 -7.07
N ILE A 133 36.14 1.68 -6.72
CA ILE A 133 36.61 1.45 -5.36
C ILE A 133 37.86 2.29 -5.21
N ASP A 134 37.74 3.61 -5.02
CA ASP A 134 38.87 4.40 -4.46
C ASP A 134 38.55 5.83 -4.00
N GLN A 135 37.28 6.18 -3.72
CA GLN A 135 36.97 7.47 -3.09
C GLN A 135 35.89 7.31 -2.00
N ILE A 136 36.27 6.64 -0.91
CA ILE A 136 35.55 6.69 0.37
C ILE A 136 36.33 7.65 1.28
N PRO A 137 35.74 8.76 1.74
CA PRO A 137 36.33 9.54 2.83
C PRO A 137 36.40 8.69 4.10
N SER A 138 37.58 8.65 4.71
CA SER A 138 37.89 8.05 6.01
C SER A 138 36.84 8.42 7.07
N PHE A 139 35.99 7.46 7.46
CA PHE A 139 35.07 7.61 8.60
C PHE A 139 35.19 6.46 9.61
N LEU A 140 36.36 5.80 9.63
CA LEU A 140 36.69 4.72 10.57
C LEU A 140 37.61 5.14 11.73
N ASP A 141 38.06 6.41 11.79
CA ASP A 141 39.04 6.87 12.79
C ASP A 141 38.47 7.68 13.98
N ALA A 142 37.16 7.58 14.28
CA ALA A 142 36.53 8.33 15.37
C ALA A 142 35.94 7.46 16.51
N LEU A 143 36.49 6.27 16.75
CA LEU A 143 36.25 5.50 17.97
C LEU A 143 37.59 5.06 18.56
N THR A 144 38.07 5.76 19.58
CA THR A 144 39.32 5.45 20.25
C THR A 144 39.24 4.08 20.97
N PRO A 145 40.17 3.14 20.69
CA PRO A 145 40.04 1.73 21.08
C PRO A 145 40.66 1.38 22.45
N GLU A 146 40.40 2.15 23.51
CA GLU A 146 41.08 1.91 24.81
C GLU A 146 40.19 1.72 26.05
N LYS A 147 38.85 1.71 25.95
CA LYS A 147 37.96 1.35 27.10
C LYS A 147 36.72 0.54 26.76
N VAL A 148 36.80 -0.38 25.78
CA VAL A 148 35.75 -1.38 25.52
C VAL A 148 36.36 -2.77 25.67
N GLN A 149 36.26 -3.34 26.87
CA GLN A 149 36.48 -4.77 27.04
C GLN A 149 35.29 -5.53 26.42
N GLN A 150 35.61 -6.39 25.45
CA GLN A 150 34.70 -7.21 24.67
C GLN A 150 33.88 -8.20 25.53
N LYS A 151 32.55 -8.05 25.50
CA LYS A 151 31.58 -9.16 25.42
C LYS A 151 30.26 -8.65 24.81
N HIS A 152 30.13 -8.87 23.50
CA HIS A 152 28.91 -8.90 22.67
C HIS A 152 28.16 -7.57 22.40
N SER A 153 28.55 -6.87 21.34
CA SER A 153 27.97 -5.60 20.85
C SER A 153 26.53 -5.68 20.29
N TYR A 154 25.93 -6.87 20.21
CA TYR A 154 24.62 -7.12 19.57
C TYR A 154 23.56 -7.69 20.52
N ARG A 155 23.86 -7.84 21.82
CA ARG A 155 22.91 -8.33 22.84
C ARG A 155 22.31 -7.13 23.60
N LEU A 156 20.99 -7.14 23.79
CA LEU A 156 20.24 -6.11 24.48
C LEU A 156 19.38 -6.73 25.58
N VAL A 157 19.47 -6.19 26.79
CA VAL A 157 18.58 -6.61 27.88
C VAL A 157 17.18 -6.06 27.60
N LEU A 158 16.20 -6.95 27.50
CA LEU A 158 14.80 -6.67 27.29
C LEU A 158 14.23 -5.94 28.50
N ASN A 159 14.23 -4.62 28.44
CA ASN A 159 13.44 -3.82 29.36
C ASN A 159 12.01 -3.70 28.82
N ARG A 160 11.03 -4.29 29.53
CA ARG A 160 9.61 -4.20 29.16
C ARG A 160 9.08 -2.77 29.13
N ASP A 161 9.76 -1.81 29.76
CA ASP A 161 9.44 -0.40 29.62
C ASP A 161 9.73 0.18 28.23
N ILE A 162 10.60 -0.47 27.43
CA ILE A 162 10.90 -0.10 26.03
C ILE A 162 9.83 -0.67 25.07
N LEU A 163 9.08 -1.69 25.49
CA LEU A 163 7.97 -2.29 24.72
C LEU A 163 6.64 -1.53 24.88
N LYS A 164 6.68 -0.25 25.26
CA LYS A 164 5.47 0.51 25.55
C LYS A 164 4.69 0.86 24.28
N GLU A 165 3.45 0.36 24.27
CA GLU A 165 2.23 0.90 23.61
C GLU A 165 1.67 0.22 22.35
N ARG A 166 2.36 -0.69 21.64
CA ARG A 166 1.70 -1.39 20.52
C ARG A 166 2.20 -2.80 20.21
N LEU A 167 1.49 -3.79 20.75
CA LEU A 167 1.50 -5.15 20.22
C LEU A 167 0.95 -5.09 18.78
N ILE A 168 1.78 -5.48 17.80
CA ILE A 168 1.39 -5.51 16.39
C ILE A 168 0.56 -6.76 16.10
N THR A 169 1.06 -7.92 16.53
CA THR A 169 0.37 -9.20 16.38
C THR A 169 0.91 -10.23 17.37
N THR A 170 0.12 -11.28 17.61
CA THR A 170 0.53 -12.46 18.37
C THR A 170 0.23 -13.70 17.55
N SER A 171 1.13 -14.67 17.60
CA SER A 171 1.04 -15.97 16.93
C SER A 171 1.20 -17.09 17.97
N GLY A 172 1.08 -18.35 17.54
CA GLY A 172 1.35 -19.51 18.40
C GLY A 172 2.81 -19.61 18.85
N GLU A 173 3.75 -19.03 18.09
CA GLU A 173 5.19 -19.11 18.37
C GLU A 173 5.75 -17.88 19.09
N ALA A 174 5.30 -16.68 18.71
CA ALA A 174 5.86 -15.42 19.20
C ALA A 174 4.87 -14.25 19.18
N GLU A 175 5.23 -13.19 19.89
CA GLU A 175 4.60 -11.87 19.83
C GLU A 175 5.50 -10.88 19.10
N ILE A 176 4.89 -10.01 18.30
CA ILE A 176 5.61 -8.93 17.60
C ILE A 176 5.17 -7.60 18.17
N TRP A 177 6.13 -6.84 18.69
CA TRP A 177 5.94 -5.57 19.36
C TRP A 177 6.60 -4.44 18.59
N GLN A 178 5.93 -3.29 18.52
CA GLN A 178 6.57 -2.06 18.07
C GLN A 178 7.48 -1.54 19.18
N VAL A 179 8.73 -1.21 18.84
CA VAL A 179 9.69 -0.67 19.80
C VAL A 179 9.59 0.84 19.82
N THR A 180 9.38 1.43 21.01
CA THR A 180 9.32 2.88 21.20
C THR A 180 10.42 3.30 22.18
N GLY A 181 11.38 4.10 21.71
CA GLY A 181 12.46 4.59 22.56
C GLY A 181 13.46 5.46 21.81
N GLU A 182 13.87 6.57 22.41
CA GLU A 182 14.84 7.52 21.82
C GLU A 182 16.22 6.88 21.58
N VAL A 183 16.58 5.87 22.36
CA VAL A 183 17.91 5.21 22.34
C VAL A 183 18.15 4.40 21.05
N LEU A 184 17.10 3.86 20.44
CA LEU A 184 17.18 3.10 19.18
C LEU A 184 16.78 3.92 17.94
N LYS A 185 16.41 5.20 18.11
CA LYS A 185 16.14 6.14 17.01
C LYS A 185 17.40 6.73 16.36
N LYS A 186 18.60 6.20 16.67
CA LYS A 186 19.78 6.53 15.88
C LYS A 186 19.49 6.13 14.42
N ASN A 187 19.51 7.11 13.52
CA ASN A 187 19.24 6.98 12.07
C ASN A 187 17.76 6.95 11.62
N ASN A 188 16.79 7.37 12.43
CA ASN A 188 15.37 7.44 12.02
C ASN A 188 14.76 6.06 11.63
N GLN A 189 15.40 4.96 12.01
CA GLN A 189 14.93 3.60 11.72
C GLN A 189 13.94 3.14 12.79
N ASN A 190 12.83 2.56 12.35
CA ASN A 190 11.84 1.94 13.24
C ASN A 190 12.17 0.45 13.39
N TYR A 191 12.04 -0.06 14.62
CA TYR A 191 12.31 -1.46 14.95
C TYR A 191 11.06 -2.17 15.45
N LEU A 192 11.02 -3.47 15.19
CA LEU A 192 10.09 -4.42 15.80
C LEU A 192 10.86 -5.38 16.68
N ALA A 193 10.26 -5.80 17.79
CA ALA A 193 10.75 -6.87 18.64
C ALA A 193 9.90 -8.12 18.44
N LYS A 194 10.53 -9.25 18.06
CA LYS A 194 9.88 -10.56 18.06
C LYS A 194 10.29 -11.29 19.34
N ILE A 195 9.32 -11.65 20.17
CA ILE A 195 9.51 -12.27 21.49
C ILE A 195 8.83 -13.63 21.49
N TYR A 196 9.60 -14.70 21.70
CA TYR A 196 9.09 -16.06 21.62
C TYR A 196 8.30 -16.47 22.87
N HIS A 197 7.25 -17.27 22.68
CA HIS A 197 6.55 -17.91 23.79
C HIS A 197 7.41 -19.02 24.40
N GLN A 198 7.37 -19.13 25.72
CA GLN A 198 8.02 -20.20 26.48
C GLN A 198 6.98 -20.91 27.36
N LYS A 199 5.87 -21.35 26.74
CA LYS A 199 4.69 -21.86 27.47
C LYS A 199 4.58 -23.38 27.44
N THR A 200 5.14 -24.03 26.42
CA THR A 200 5.07 -25.49 26.24
C THR A 200 6.45 -26.15 26.45
N PRO A 201 6.50 -27.42 26.88
CA PRO A 201 7.74 -28.17 27.01
C PRO A 201 8.56 -28.22 25.71
N GLU A 202 7.91 -28.36 24.56
CA GLU A 202 8.55 -28.38 23.24
C GLU A 202 9.19 -27.02 22.91
N GLN A 203 8.49 -25.92 23.18
CA GLN A 203 9.04 -24.58 22.99
C GLN A 203 10.28 -24.35 23.86
N ILE A 204 10.28 -24.85 25.10
CA ILE A 204 11.40 -24.72 26.03
C ILE A 204 12.58 -25.60 25.59
N LYS A 205 12.30 -26.82 25.13
CA LYS A 205 13.31 -27.78 24.64
C LYS A 205 14.12 -27.23 23.46
N ASN A 206 13.47 -26.48 22.56
CA ASN A 206 14.10 -25.95 21.35
C ASN A 206 14.81 -24.59 21.55
N LEU A 207 14.79 -24.03 22.77
CA LEU A 207 15.41 -22.72 23.05
C LEU A 207 16.93 -22.67 22.79
N PRO A 208 17.74 -23.68 23.17
CA PRO A 208 19.18 -23.64 22.93
C PRO A 208 19.53 -23.60 21.44
N GLU A 209 18.92 -24.46 20.62
CA GLU A 209 19.15 -24.48 19.16
C GLU A 209 18.69 -23.15 18.52
N ARG A 210 17.53 -22.63 18.93
CA ARG A 210 17.04 -21.33 18.45
C ARG A 210 17.98 -20.19 18.82
N GLN A 211 18.52 -20.18 20.05
CA GLN A 211 19.47 -19.18 20.47
C GLN A 211 20.72 -19.21 19.60
N ASN A 212 21.32 -20.40 19.41
CA ASN A 212 22.51 -20.55 18.58
C ASN A 212 22.23 -20.10 17.13
N LYS A 213 21.07 -20.48 16.56
CA LYS A 213 20.63 -20.03 15.25
C LYS A 213 20.59 -18.49 15.16
N LEU A 214 19.95 -17.83 16.11
CA LEU A 214 19.83 -16.36 16.11
C LEU A 214 21.18 -15.67 16.28
N GLU A 215 22.07 -16.24 17.10
CA GLU A 215 23.46 -15.77 17.23
C GLU A 215 24.18 -15.82 15.88
N VAL A 216 24.07 -16.94 15.15
CA VAL A 216 24.63 -17.08 13.81
C VAL A 216 24.03 -16.06 12.84
N MET A 217 22.71 -15.84 12.86
CA MET A 217 22.05 -14.86 11.97
C MET A 217 22.51 -13.43 12.23
N VAL A 218 22.66 -13.02 13.49
CA VAL A 218 23.04 -11.64 13.83
C VAL A 218 24.51 -11.37 13.47
N VAL A 219 25.37 -12.38 13.63
CA VAL A 219 26.80 -12.30 13.28
C VAL A 219 27.00 -12.33 11.76
N HIS A 220 26.29 -13.22 11.07
CA HIS A 220 26.38 -13.41 9.61
C HIS A 220 25.12 -12.84 8.96
N GLN A 221 25.11 -11.52 8.74
CA GLN A 221 24.03 -10.85 8.04
C GLN A 221 24.24 -10.95 6.52
N PRO A 222 23.22 -11.30 5.73
CA PRO A 222 23.36 -11.41 4.28
C PRO A 222 23.64 -10.05 3.65
N THR A 223 24.56 -10.01 2.68
CA THR A 223 24.71 -8.87 1.77
C THR A 223 23.62 -8.94 0.72
N VAL A 224 22.46 -8.34 1.02
CA VAL A 224 21.30 -8.43 0.13
C VAL A 224 21.42 -7.39 -0.98
N TYR A 225 20.94 -7.74 -2.17
CA TYR A 225 20.75 -6.78 -3.24
C TYR A 225 19.79 -5.66 -2.79
N HIS A 226 20.34 -4.46 -2.58
CA HIS A 226 19.58 -3.26 -2.28
C HIS A 226 19.04 -2.67 -3.59
N LEU A 227 17.78 -2.97 -3.88
CA LEU A 227 17.08 -2.45 -5.07
C LEU A 227 17.05 -0.92 -5.13
N HIS A 228 17.05 -0.26 -3.97
CA HIS A 228 17.05 1.18 -3.83
C HIS A 228 17.74 1.58 -2.52
N LYS A 229 18.43 2.74 -2.47
CA LYS A 229 19.22 3.18 -1.30
C LYS A 229 18.44 3.23 0.02
N ASN A 230 17.13 3.40 -0.05
CA ASN A 230 16.24 3.52 1.12
C ASN A 230 15.29 2.32 1.28
N HIS A 231 15.43 1.26 0.49
CA HIS A 231 14.58 0.07 0.59
C HIS A 231 15.25 -1.04 1.41
N VAL A 232 14.47 -1.65 2.29
CA VAL A 232 14.91 -2.75 3.15
C VAL A 232 14.33 -4.04 2.59
N SER A 233 15.17 -4.86 1.97
CA SER A 233 14.74 -6.10 1.33
C SER A 233 14.45 -7.23 2.31
N LEU A 234 15.01 -7.22 3.52
CA LEU A 234 14.82 -8.28 4.53
C LEU A 234 14.57 -7.71 5.92
N SER A 235 13.60 -8.29 6.63
CA SER A 235 13.43 -8.08 8.06
C SER A 235 14.34 -9.05 8.83
N TRP A 236 15.66 -8.88 8.70
CA TRP A 236 16.67 -9.76 9.30
C TRP A 236 16.88 -9.45 10.80
N PRO A 237 17.19 -10.45 11.66
CA PRO A 237 17.57 -10.20 13.05
C PRO A 237 18.83 -9.34 13.14
N GLN A 238 18.77 -8.24 13.88
CA GLN A 238 19.92 -7.32 14.07
C GLN A 238 20.47 -7.34 15.50
N TYR A 239 19.61 -7.55 16.50
CA TYR A 239 20.01 -7.58 17.90
C TYR A 239 19.28 -8.69 18.64
N LEU A 240 19.96 -9.38 19.54
CA LEU A 240 19.34 -10.36 20.43
C LEU A 240 18.73 -9.67 21.64
N LEU A 241 17.56 -10.14 22.05
CA LEU A 241 16.89 -9.68 23.27
C LEU A 241 17.07 -10.71 24.37
N GLU A 242 17.58 -10.29 25.51
CA GLU A 242 17.83 -11.14 26.67
C GLU A 242 16.93 -10.76 27.84
N ASP A 243 16.51 -11.74 28.65
CA ASP A 243 15.89 -11.43 29.94
C ASP A 243 16.94 -11.02 30.99
N SER A 244 16.47 -10.69 32.20
CA SER A 244 17.35 -10.29 33.31
C SER A 244 18.33 -11.38 33.77
N SER A 245 18.14 -12.63 33.34
CA SER A 245 19.06 -13.74 33.61
C SER A 245 20.12 -13.95 32.52
N GLY A 246 20.07 -13.15 31.44
CA GLY A 246 20.97 -13.28 30.29
C GLY A 246 20.53 -14.34 29.27
N LYS A 247 19.30 -14.86 29.39
CA LYS A 247 18.75 -15.84 28.45
C LYS A 247 18.14 -15.13 27.25
N VAL A 248 18.45 -15.58 26.03
CA VAL A 248 17.84 -15.03 24.81
C VAL A 248 16.35 -15.38 24.73
N VAL A 249 15.50 -14.36 24.66
CA VAL A 249 14.03 -14.48 24.62
C VAL A 249 13.44 -14.02 23.29
N GLY A 250 14.22 -13.39 22.42
CA GLY A 250 13.76 -12.82 21.17
C GLY A 250 14.85 -12.05 20.44
N PHE A 251 14.44 -11.22 19.49
CA PHE A 251 15.35 -10.37 18.72
C PHE A 251 14.65 -9.08 18.24
N LEU A 252 15.46 -8.08 17.87
CA LEU A 252 15.03 -6.89 17.14
C LEU A 252 15.29 -7.06 15.64
N MET A 253 14.34 -6.56 14.85
CA MET A 253 14.42 -6.50 13.39
C MET A 253 13.86 -5.18 12.88
N GLN A 254 14.26 -4.77 11.68
CA GLN A 254 13.80 -3.51 11.09
C GLN A 254 12.31 -3.59 10.76
N PHE A 255 11.56 -2.52 11.05
CA PHE A 255 10.19 -2.37 10.60
C PHE A 255 10.17 -2.13 9.09
N ILE A 256 9.35 -2.91 8.39
CA ILE A 256 9.14 -2.78 6.95
C ILE A 256 7.66 -2.47 6.70
N GLY A 257 7.42 -1.33 6.03
CA GLY A 257 6.10 -0.96 5.53
C GLY A 257 5.80 -1.65 4.20
N GLY A 258 4.51 -1.73 3.85
CA GLY A 258 4.07 -2.29 2.58
C GLY A 258 2.78 -3.10 2.73
N SER A 259 2.36 -3.69 1.63
CA SER A 259 1.19 -4.58 1.56
C SER A 259 1.65 -6.01 1.34
N LYS A 260 0.94 -6.98 1.92
CA LYS A 260 1.21 -8.41 1.66
C LYS A 260 1.08 -8.71 0.17
N LEU A 261 1.94 -9.59 -0.35
CA LEU A 261 1.92 -9.98 -1.76
C LEU A 261 0.55 -10.51 -2.20
N THR A 262 -0.18 -11.18 -1.30
CA THR A 262 -1.57 -11.63 -1.54
C THR A 262 -2.51 -10.48 -1.94
N ASN A 263 -2.33 -9.29 -1.36
CA ASN A 263 -3.15 -8.13 -1.69
C ASN A 263 -2.77 -7.54 -3.06
N VAL A 264 -1.55 -7.80 -3.54
CA VAL A 264 -1.00 -7.22 -4.77
C VAL A 264 -1.46 -8.01 -6.00
N TYR A 265 -1.36 -9.34 -5.98
CA TYR A 265 -1.75 -10.15 -7.15
C TYR A 265 -3.24 -10.49 -7.18
N HIS A 266 -3.94 -10.53 -6.04
CA HIS A 266 -5.36 -10.86 -6.02
C HIS A 266 -6.21 -9.65 -6.48
N PRO A 267 -6.93 -9.72 -7.61
CA PRO A 267 -7.56 -8.54 -8.23
C PRO A 267 -8.50 -7.76 -7.30
N THR A 268 -9.35 -8.47 -6.53
CA THR A 268 -10.29 -7.84 -5.59
C THR A 268 -9.60 -7.12 -4.43
N LEU A 269 -8.47 -7.63 -3.96
CA LEU A 269 -7.71 -7.02 -2.85
C LEU A 269 -6.85 -5.88 -3.38
N ARG A 270 -6.24 -6.06 -4.56
CA ARG A 270 -5.48 -5.04 -5.29
C ARG A 270 -6.31 -3.79 -5.53
N LYS A 271 -7.60 -3.95 -5.87
CA LYS A 271 -8.52 -2.83 -6.06
C LYS A 271 -8.54 -1.87 -4.86
N ARG A 272 -8.39 -2.36 -3.63
CA ARG A 272 -8.29 -1.48 -2.44
C ARG A 272 -6.97 -0.71 -2.42
N LEU A 273 -5.85 -1.34 -2.74
CA LEU A 273 -4.55 -0.66 -2.80
C LEU A 273 -4.56 0.44 -3.85
N ASN A 274 -5.08 0.16 -5.05
CA ASN A 274 -5.16 1.16 -6.11
C ASN A 274 -6.15 2.29 -5.78
N LEU A 275 -7.25 2.01 -5.07
CA LEU A 275 -8.30 3.00 -4.78
C LEU A 275 -8.10 3.80 -3.49
N GLU A 276 -7.58 3.18 -2.43
CA GLU A 276 -7.46 3.79 -1.10
C GLU A 276 -6.06 4.38 -0.87
N LEU A 277 -5.04 3.76 -1.45
CA LEU A 277 -3.65 4.18 -1.30
C LEU A 277 -3.06 4.76 -2.59
N GLU A 278 -3.86 4.88 -3.65
CA GLU A 278 -3.48 5.45 -4.94
C GLU A 278 -2.30 4.74 -5.61
N TRP A 279 -2.14 3.43 -5.36
CA TRP A 279 -1.14 2.63 -6.06
C TRP A 279 -1.54 2.42 -7.52
N GLN A 280 -0.54 2.31 -8.40
CA GLN A 280 -0.73 1.97 -9.81
C GLN A 280 -0.25 0.54 -10.06
N ILE A 281 -0.91 -0.44 -9.44
CA ILE A 281 -0.58 -1.85 -9.69
C ILE A 281 -1.25 -2.29 -10.99
N ASP A 282 -0.47 -2.32 -12.08
CA ASP A 282 -0.80 -2.89 -13.37
C ASP A 282 0.00 -4.19 -13.62
N TRP A 283 -0.05 -4.75 -14.83
CA TRP A 283 0.69 -6.00 -15.12
C TRP A 283 2.20 -5.80 -15.19
N GLN A 284 2.68 -4.61 -15.57
CA GLN A 284 4.11 -4.27 -15.53
C GLN A 284 4.63 -4.24 -14.09
N PHE A 285 3.85 -3.66 -13.16
CA PHE A 285 4.16 -3.68 -11.74
C PHE A 285 4.35 -5.11 -11.20
N LEU A 286 3.51 -6.06 -11.62
CA LEU A 286 3.62 -7.46 -11.19
C LEU A 286 4.87 -8.14 -11.75
N HIS A 287 5.26 -7.84 -13.00
CA HIS A 287 6.53 -8.30 -13.57
C HIS A 287 7.74 -7.75 -12.81
N LEU A 288 7.73 -6.44 -12.52
CA LEU A 288 8.78 -5.78 -11.74
C LEU A 288 8.89 -6.40 -10.34
N THR A 289 7.76 -6.60 -9.66
CA THR A 289 7.72 -7.25 -8.35
C THR A 289 8.31 -8.66 -8.41
N ALA A 290 7.94 -9.46 -9.42
CA ALA A 290 8.47 -10.80 -9.63
C ALA A 290 9.99 -10.80 -9.86
N LYS A 291 10.49 -9.90 -10.71
CA LYS A 291 11.92 -9.78 -11.03
C LYS A 291 12.70 -9.40 -9.78
N ASN A 292 12.23 -8.39 -9.06
CA ASN A 292 12.87 -7.87 -7.86
C ASN A 292 12.90 -8.93 -6.76
N LEU A 293 11.84 -9.73 -6.62
CA LEU A 293 11.82 -10.86 -5.69
C LEU A 293 12.87 -11.91 -6.09
N ALA A 294 12.93 -12.28 -7.36
CA ALA A 294 13.92 -13.23 -7.86
C ALA A 294 15.37 -12.76 -7.61
N LEU A 295 15.66 -11.47 -7.73
CA LEU A 295 16.97 -10.90 -7.39
C LEU A 295 17.31 -11.01 -5.89
N ILE A 296 16.33 -10.78 -5.00
CA ILE A 296 16.53 -10.97 -3.55
C ILE A 296 16.85 -12.43 -3.26
N ILE A 297 16.08 -13.37 -3.82
CA ILE A 297 16.31 -14.81 -3.63
C ILE A 297 17.69 -15.22 -4.15
N GLN A 298 18.08 -14.72 -5.32
CA GLN A 298 19.42 -14.97 -5.87
C GLN A 298 20.53 -14.49 -4.90
N SER A 299 20.40 -13.30 -4.32
CA SER A 299 21.40 -12.79 -3.37
C SER A 299 21.50 -13.65 -2.11
N LEU A 300 20.37 -14.15 -1.60
CA LEU A 300 20.34 -15.08 -0.47
C LEU A 300 21.01 -16.42 -0.82
N HIS A 301 20.70 -16.97 -2.00
CA HIS A 301 21.28 -18.24 -2.46
C HIS A 301 22.79 -18.14 -2.69
N ALA A 302 23.28 -16.99 -3.17
CA ALA A 302 24.72 -16.74 -3.37
C ALA A 302 25.51 -16.75 -2.06
N GLU A 303 24.88 -16.30 -0.96
CA GLU A 303 25.43 -16.32 0.40
C GLU A 303 25.15 -17.66 1.13
N GLY A 304 24.58 -18.65 0.43
CA GLY A 304 24.33 -20.00 0.99
C GLY A 304 23.07 -20.14 1.85
N TYR A 305 22.21 -19.12 1.91
CA TYR A 305 20.94 -19.19 2.64
C TYR A 305 19.85 -19.90 1.83
N VAL A 306 18.95 -20.60 2.52
CA VAL A 306 17.75 -21.19 1.94
C VAL A 306 16.53 -20.67 2.69
N VAL A 307 15.58 -20.07 1.97
CA VAL A 307 14.38 -19.44 2.55
C VAL A 307 13.48 -20.48 3.20
N GLY A 308 13.29 -21.63 2.55
CA GLY A 308 12.56 -22.77 3.11
C GLY A 308 11.03 -22.61 3.05
N ASP A 309 10.45 -21.62 3.73
CA ASP A 309 8.99 -21.38 3.73
C ASP A 309 8.63 -20.06 3.01
N MET A 310 9.00 -19.99 1.74
CA MET A 310 8.68 -18.84 0.89
C MET A 310 7.19 -18.85 0.54
N LYS A 311 6.42 -17.94 1.15
CA LYS A 311 4.98 -17.80 0.93
C LYS A 311 4.53 -16.34 0.77
N PRO A 312 3.46 -16.07 0.01
CA PRO A 312 2.97 -14.70 -0.21
C PRO A 312 2.68 -13.89 1.05
N GLN A 313 2.34 -14.54 2.16
CA GLN A 313 2.04 -13.87 3.44
C GLN A 313 3.29 -13.30 4.12
N ASN A 314 4.47 -13.87 3.81
CA ASN A 314 5.77 -13.46 4.34
C ASN A 314 6.53 -12.54 3.37
N ILE A 315 5.85 -12.05 2.32
CA ILE A 315 6.41 -11.09 1.36
C ILE A 315 5.54 -9.83 1.43
N LEU A 316 6.17 -8.70 1.76
CA LEU A 316 5.59 -7.38 1.63
C LEU A 316 6.08 -6.74 0.33
N VAL A 317 5.27 -5.86 -0.26
CA VAL A 317 5.65 -5.07 -1.43
C VAL A 317 5.24 -3.63 -1.14
N ASN A 318 6.02 -2.66 -1.59
CA ASN A 318 5.65 -1.24 -1.52
C ASN A 318 5.07 -0.73 -2.86
N GLU A 319 4.73 0.54 -2.92
CA GLU A 319 4.13 1.20 -4.08
C GLU A 319 5.07 1.35 -5.29
N GLN A 320 6.37 1.02 -5.15
CA GLN A 320 7.36 1.01 -6.24
C GLN A 320 7.72 -0.42 -6.71
N ALA A 321 6.87 -1.41 -6.45
CA ALA A 321 7.12 -2.81 -6.80
C ALA A 321 8.40 -3.39 -6.17
N LEU A 322 8.81 -2.88 -5.00
CA LEU A 322 9.96 -3.38 -4.25
C LEU A 322 9.49 -4.37 -3.18
N PRO A 323 9.81 -5.66 -3.31
CA PRO A 323 9.46 -6.66 -2.32
C PRO A 323 10.42 -6.67 -1.13
N SER A 324 9.92 -7.11 0.01
CA SER A 324 10.67 -7.37 1.23
C SER A 324 10.21 -8.68 1.85
N ILE A 325 11.16 -9.51 2.28
CA ILE A 325 10.84 -10.78 2.95
C ILE A 325 10.86 -10.57 4.47
N ILE A 326 9.78 -10.96 5.12
CA ILE A 326 9.62 -10.95 6.57
C ILE A 326 9.67 -12.37 7.13
N ASP A 327 9.74 -12.49 8.46
CA ASP A 327 9.77 -13.79 9.15
C ASP A 327 11.03 -14.62 8.78
N THR A 328 12.17 -13.92 8.67
CA THR A 328 13.45 -14.46 8.19
C THR A 328 14.11 -15.43 9.16
N ASP A 329 13.71 -15.42 10.44
CA ASP A 329 14.18 -16.35 11.46
C ASP A 329 13.73 -17.80 11.23
N SER A 330 12.78 -18.02 10.30
CA SER A 330 12.39 -19.34 9.83
C SER A 330 13.33 -19.95 8.79
N PHE A 331 14.25 -19.17 8.21
CA PHE A 331 15.13 -19.62 7.12
C PHE A 331 16.03 -20.78 7.55
N GLN A 332 16.44 -21.61 6.60
CA GLN A 332 17.55 -22.52 6.84
C GLN A 332 18.87 -21.78 6.64
N ILE A 333 19.71 -21.82 7.66
CA ILE A 333 21.02 -21.17 7.67
C ILE A 333 22.10 -22.22 7.95
N SER A 334 23.28 -22.02 7.38
CA SER A 334 24.48 -22.78 7.72
C SER A 334 25.43 -21.86 8.47
N ASN A 335 25.99 -22.32 9.57
CA ASN A 335 27.12 -21.65 10.21
C ASN A 335 28.37 -21.92 9.36
N SER A 336 28.98 -20.87 8.80
CA SER A 336 30.18 -20.98 7.96
C SER A 336 31.38 -21.53 8.72
N ASP A 337 31.46 -21.26 10.03
CA ASP A 337 32.60 -21.62 10.86
C ASP A 337 32.53 -23.09 11.31
N THR A 338 31.32 -23.59 11.61
CA THR A 338 31.11 -24.94 12.16
C THR A 338 30.52 -25.93 11.17
N SER A 339 30.04 -25.46 10.00
CA SER A 339 29.24 -26.22 9.04
C SER A 339 27.93 -26.79 9.62
N GLU A 340 27.50 -26.30 10.79
CA GLU A 340 26.24 -26.70 11.41
C GLU A 340 25.06 -26.09 10.66
N ILE A 341 24.03 -26.91 10.39
CA ILE A 341 22.85 -26.50 9.65
C ILE A 341 21.67 -26.35 10.60
N TYR A 342 21.13 -25.14 10.68
CA TYR A 342 19.89 -24.84 11.40
C TYR A 342 18.74 -24.86 10.41
N ARG A 343 17.88 -25.88 10.52
CA ARG A 343 16.85 -26.20 9.52
C ARG A 343 15.66 -25.24 9.55
N CYS A 344 15.00 -25.13 8.41
CA CYS A 344 13.64 -24.58 8.32
C CYS A 344 12.66 -25.71 8.65
N LEU A 345 11.90 -25.57 9.75
CA LEU A 345 11.03 -26.62 10.30
C LEU A 345 9.60 -26.59 9.76
N VAL A 346 9.31 -25.68 8.83
CA VAL A 346 7.96 -25.38 8.36
C VAL A 346 7.87 -25.49 6.84
N GLY A 347 6.68 -25.80 6.35
CA GLY A 347 6.32 -25.76 4.94
C GLY A 347 4.85 -25.39 4.79
N SER A 348 4.53 -24.75 3.68
CA SER A 348 3.18 -24.30 3.36
C SER A 348 2.54 -25.18 2.29
N GLU A 349 1.25 -25.49 2.47
CA GLU A 349 0.41 -26.18 1.49
C GLU A 349 0.44 -25.44 0.14
N GLY A 350 0.51 -26.18 -0.97
CA GLY A 350 0.63 -25.64 -2.33
C GLY A 350 2.02 -25.11 -2.69
N LEU A 351 2.88 -24.87 -1.70
CA LEU A 351 4.24 -24.36 -1.91
C LEU A 351 5.31 -25.42 -1.61
N THR A 352 4.94 -26.54 -0.99
CA THR A 352 5.88 -27.61 -0.68
C THR A 352 6.23 -28.40 -1.95
N PRO A 353 7.51 -28.44 -2.37
CA PRO A 353 7.93 -29.18 -3.55
C PRO A 353 7.64 -30.69 -3.43
N PRO A 354 7.42 -31.40 -4.55
CA PRO A 354 6.95 -32.79 -4.54
C PRO A 354 7.84 -33.75 -3.73
N GLU A 355 9.16 -33.56 -3.75
CA GLU A 355 10.14 -34.36 -3.03
C GLU A 355 10.12 -34.15 -1.50
N LEU A 356 9.52 -33.06 -1.01
CA LEU A 356 9.37 -32.77 0.42
C LEU A 356 7.96 -33.06 0.95
N LEU A 357 6.99 -33.40 0.09
CA LEU A 357 5.63 -33.69 0.53
C LEU A 357 5.56 -34.92 1.44
N GLY A 358 5.03 -34.72 2.66
CA GLY A 358 4.94 -35.75 3.70
C GLY A 358 6.29 -36.08 4.37
N LYS A 359 7.33 -35.28 4.14
CA LYS A 359 8.61 -35.38 4.86
C LYS A 359 8.57 -34.54 6.14
N ASP A 360 9.30 -34.99 7.16
CA ASP A 360 9.52 -34.23 8.37
C ASP A 360 10.66 -33.21 8.17
N PHE A 361 10.34 -31.92 8.25
CA PHE A 361 11.31 -30.85 8.05
C PHE A 361 12.39 -30.77 9.15
N ALA A 362 12.15 -31.35 10.34
CA ALA A 362 13.16 -31.40 11.38
C ALA A 362 14.33 -32.33 11.03
N SER A 363 14.10 -33.33 10.18
CA SER A 363 15.09 -34.32 9.77
C SER A 363 15.61 -34.13 8.33
N ASN A 364 15.06 -33.19 7.55
CA ASN A 364 15.39 -33.01 6.14
C ASN A 364 15.98 -31.62 5.87
N ASN A 365 17.19 -31.59 5.30
CA ASN A 365 17.78 -30.34 4.83
C ASN A 365 17.09 -29.87 3.55
N GLN A 366 16.69 -28.61 3.52
CA GLN A 366 16.25 -27.97 2.29
C GLN A 366 17.45 -27.46 1.48
N ASN A 367 17.26 -27.18 0.18
CA ASN A 367 18.28 -26.62 -0.70
C ASN A 367 17.64 -25.56 -1.62
N THR A 368 18.47 -24.87 -2.41
CA THR A 368 18.03 -23.80 -3.31
C THR A 368 17.05 -24.26 -4.38
N ALA A 369 17.10 -25.52 -4.82
CA ALA A 369 16.14 -26.07 -5.78
C ALA A 369 14.72 -26.16 -5.20
N HIS A 370 14.58 -26.33 -3.88
CA HIS A 370 13.29 -26.29 -3.21
C HIS A 370 12.69 -24.87 -3.23
N ASP A 371 13.52 -23.85 -2.98
CA ASP A 371 13.12 -22.45 -3.12
C ASP A 371 12.79 -22.06 -4.56
N ASN A 372 13.52 -22.59 -5.54
CA ASN A 372 13.26 -22.33 -6.97
C ASN A 372 11.86 -22.80 -7.39
N PHE A 373 11.36 -23.91 -6.84
CA PHE A 373 9.97 -24.34 -7.04
C PHE A 373 8.98 -23.33 -6.44
N ARG A 374 9.21 -22.88 -5.20
CA ARG A 374 8.35 -21.90 -4.51
C ARG A 374 8.32 -20.57 -5.23
N LEU A 375 9.49 -20.11 -5.69
CA LEU A 375 9.63 -18.90 -6.48
C LEU A 375 8.81 -19.00 -7.77
N ALA A 376 8.86 -20.13 -8.47
CA ALA A 376 8.02 -20.35 -9.65
C ALA A 376 6.52 -20.27 -9.31
N VAL A 377 6.06 -20.91 -8.23
CA VAL A 377 4.66 -20.82 -7.79
C VAL A 377 4.25 -19.37 -7.47
N ILE A 378 5.10 -18.61 -6.79
CA ILE A 378 4.85 -17.19 -6.46
C ILE A 378 4.83 -16.30 -7.69
N ILE A 379 5.75 -16.49 -8.64
CA ILE A 379 5.74 -15.76 -9.92
C ILE A 379 4.47 -16.10 -10.70
N TYR A 380 4.02 -17.36 -10.67
CA TYR A 380 2.75 -17.75 -11.28
C TYR A 380 1.56 -17.02 -10.64
N HIS A 381 1.51 -16.95 -9.31
CA HIS A 381 0.48 -16.16 -8.61
C HIS A 381 0.48 -14.69 -9.03
N LEU A 382 1.66 -14.07 -9.14
CA LEU A 382 1.79 -12.69 -9.58
C LEU A 382 1.23 -12.48 -10.99
N LEU A 383 1.59 -13.34 -11.95
CA LEU A 383 1.24 -13.13 -13.35
C LEU A 383 -0.16 -13.63 -13.73
N PHE A 384 -0.67 -14.66 -13.04
CA PHE A 384 -1.89 -15.39 -13.42
C PHE A 384 -2.99 -15.39 -12.36
N ARG A 385 -2.82 -14.72 -11.21
CA ARG A 385 -3.72 -14.66 -10.02
C ARG A 385 -4.10 -15.99 -9.35
N GLU A 386 -3.95 -17.12 -10.03
CA GLU A 386 -4.31 -18.46 -9.58
C GLU A 386 -3.06 -19.29 -9.20
N HIS A 387 -3.29 -20.49 -8.67
CA HIS A 387 -2.23 -21.46 -8.42
C HIS A 387 -1.91 -22.26 -9.70
N PRO A 388 -0.64 -22.60 -10.00
CA PRO A 388 -0.28 -23.32 -11.23
C PRO A 388 -0.93 -24.69 -11.38
N PHE A 389 -1.20 -25.37 -10.26
CA PHE A 389 -1.86 -26.68 -10.20
C PHE A 389 -3.40 -26.58 -10.07
N LYS A 390 -4.01 -25.45 -10.45
CA LYS A 390 -5.47 -25.32 -10.55
C LYS A 390 -5.91 -25.31 -12.02
N GLY A 391 -7.10 -25.84 -12.27
CA GLY A 391 -7.75 -25.81 -13.58
C GLY A 391 -9.01 -26.67 -13.58
N HIS A 392 -9.46 -27.05 -14.77
CA HIS A 392 -10.55 -27.98 -14.95
C HIS A 392 -10.07 -29.42 -14.74
N TRP A 393 -10.63 -30.11 -13.76
CA TRP A 393 -10.35 -31.52 -13.43
C TRP A 393 -11.08 -32.45 -14.40
N LEU A 394 -10.34 -33.41 -14.97
CA LEU A 394 -10.85 -34.41 -15.92
C LEU A 394 -10.92 -35.83 -15.35
N GLY A 395 -10.44 -36.06 -14.13
CA GLY A 395 -10.53 -37.36 -13.49
C GLY A 395 -11.92 -37.63 -12.91
N ASP A 396 -12.10 -38.84 -12.40
CA ASP A 396 -13.33 -39.22 -11.72
C ASP A 396 -13.44 -38.53 -10.36
N GLY A 397 -14.66 -38.17 -9.96
CA GLY A 397 -14.97 -37.59 -8.65
C GLY A 397 -14.46 -36.15 -8.45
N ASP A 398 -14.33 -35.76 -7.18
CA ASP A 398 -13.84 -34.44 -6.80
C ASP A 398 -12.34 -34.29 -7.08
N SER A 399 -11.92 -33.07 -7.44
CA SER A 399 -10.50 -32.75 -7.63
C SER A 399 -9.72 -33.01 -6.33
N PRO A 400 -8.54 -33.67 -6.41
CA PRO A 400 -7.65 -33.83 -5.27
C PRO A 400 -7.21 -32.49 -4.66
N GLY A 401 -6.69 -32.57 -3.42
CA GLY A 401 -6.04 -31.44 -2.75
C GLY A 401 -4.80 -30.96 -3.51
N ILE A 402 -4.41 -29.70 -3.28
CA ILE A 402 -3.36 -29.08 -4.11
C ILE A 402 -2.00 -29.78 -4.01
N ASP A 403 -1.66 -30.29 -2.83
CA ASP A 403 -0.42 -31.05 -2.61
C ASP A 403 -0.44 -32.40 -3.34
N ASP A 404 -1.60 -33.05 -3.47
CA ASP A 404 -1.72 -34.28 -4.24
C ASP A 404 -1.60 -34.03 -5.75
N LEU A 405 -2.09 -32.88 -6.22
CA LEU A 405 -1.91 -32.43 -7.60
C LEU A 405 -0.44 -32.12 -7.88
N ILE A 406 0.25 -31.44 -6.95
CA ILE A 406 1.71 -31.21 -7.03
C ILE A 406 2.46 -32.54 -7.04
N ARG A 407 2.13 -33.47 -6.13
CA ARG A 407 2.77 -34.79 -6.04
C ARG A 407 2.69 -35.55 -7.37
N GLN A 408 1.56 -35.45 -8.06
CA GLN A 408 1.29 -36.15 -9.32
C GLN A 408 1.71 -35.38 -10.59
N CYS A 409 2.26 -34.16 -10.46
CA CYS A 409 2.56 -33.29 -11.60
C CYS A 409 1.32 -32.92 -12.43
N PHE A 410 0.14 -32.85 -11.81
CA PHE A 410 -1.10 -32.49 -12.49
C PHE A 410 -1.26 -30.97 -12.53
N TRP A 411 -0.63 -30.33 -13.51
CA TRP A 411 -0.85 -28.92 -13.88
C TRP A 411 -1.23 -28.82 -15.37
N PRO A 412 -1.84 -27.70 -15.83
CA PRO A 412 -2.45 -27.62 -17.16
C PRO A 412 -1.54 -27.93 -18.36
N TYR A 413 -0.21 -27.84 -18.19
CA TYR A 413 0.77 -27.97 -19.26
C TYR A 413 1.76 -29.13 -19.06
N ALA A 414 1.41 -30.09 -18.18
CA ALA A 414 2.13 -31.36 -18.04
C ALA A 414 1.63 -32.41 -19.05
N SER A 415 2.55 -33.28 -19.47
CA SER A 415 2.19 -34.47 -20.25
C SER A 415 1.29 -35.39 -19.42
N LYS A 416 0.14 -35.80 -19.97
CA LYS A 416 -0.84 -36.69 -19.31
C LYS A 416 -1.44 -36.11 -18.02
N SER A 417 -1.50 -34.79 -17.91
CA SER A 417 -2.18 -34.13 -16.80
C SER A 417 -3.69 -34.35 -16.86
N LEU A 418 -4.31 -34.59 -15.70
CA LEU A 418 -5.76 -34.59 -15.52
C LEU A 418 -6.32 -33.19 -15.20
N ILE A 419 -5.47 -32.16 -15.24
CA ILE A 419 -5.88 -30.77 -15.19
C ILE A 419 -5.71 -30.15 -16.57
N GLN A 420 -6.74 -29.45 -17.04
CA GLN A 420 -6.69 -28.61 -18.23
C GLN A 420 -7.04 -27.15 -17.92
N PRO A 421 -6.65 -26.19 -18.77
CA PRO A 421 -7.16 -24.82 -18.68
C PRO A 421 -8.69 -24.81 -18.73
N GLY A 422 -9.32 -24.11 -17.78
CA GLY A 422 -10.77 -23.86 -17.79
C GLY A 422 -11.13 -22.59 -18.56
N LYS A 423 -12.43 -22.30 -18.64
CA LYS A 423 -12.95 -21.11 -19.36
C LYS A 423 -12.39 -19.77 -18.85
N THR A 424 -12.03 -19.70 -17.57
CA THR A 424 -11.52 -18.48 -16.91
C THR A 424 -10.01 -18.50 -16.69
N THR A 425 -9.32 -19.54 -17.19
CA THR A 425 -7.87 -19.67 -17.07
C THR A 425 -7.20 -18.69 -18.01
N ILE A 426 -6.31 -17.86 -17.46
CA ILE A 426 -5.45 -16.98 -18.25
C ILE A 426 -4.44 -17.85 -19.01
N PRO A 427 -4.39 -17.80 -20.36
CA PRO A 427 -3.50 -18.65 -21.15
C PRO A 427 -2.02 -18.38 -20.86
N ILE A 428 -1.19 -19.41 -20.81
CA ILE A 428 0.27 -19.23 -20.62
C ILE A 428 0.96 -18.56 -21.81
N ASP A 429 0.28 -18.42 -22.95
CA ASP A 429 0.83 -17.79 -24.15
C ASP A 429 0.81 -16.27 -24.11
N ILE A 430 0.13 -15.66 -23.13
CA ILE A 430 0.09 -14.20 -22.99
C ILE A 430 1.41 -13.62 -22.46
N ILE A 431 2.23 -14.45 -21.80
CA ILE A 431 3.53 -14.06 -21.24
C ILE A 431 4.64 -14.25 -22.26
N HIS A 432 5.76 -13.53 -22.05
CA HIS A 432 6.92 -13.65 -22.90
C HIS A 432 7.48 -15.10 -22.96
N PRO A 433 7.94 -15.61 -24.12
CA PRO A 433 8.39 -16.99 -24.29
C PRO A 433 9.46 -17.46 -23.30
N ARG A 434 10.36 -16.57 -22.86
CA ARG A 434 11.39 -16.89 -21.85
C ARG A 434 10.79 -17.23 -20.49
N ILE A 435 9.75 -16.51 -20.06
CA ILE A 435 9.05 -16.81 -18.79
C ILE A 435 8.28 -18.13 -18.93
N LYS A 436 7.62 -18.35 -20.08
CA LYS A 436 6.93 -19.61 -20.38
C LYS A 436 7.88 -20.81 -20.31
N GLU A 437 9.08 -20.68 -20.89
CA GLU A 437 10.14 -21.70 -20.81
C GLU A 437 10.52 -22.00 -19.35
N CYS A 438 10.70 -20.98 -18.52
CA CYS A 438 10.98 -21.16 -17.09
C CYS A 438 9.87 -21.96 -16.37
N PHE A 439 8.59 -21.67 -16.62
CA PHE A 439 7.49 -22.43 -16.02
C PHE A 439 7.48 -23.89 -16.46
N LEU A 440 7.59 -24.13 -17.77
CA LEU A 440 7.64 -25.49 -18.32
C LEU A 440 8.83 -26.26 -17.76
N LYS A 441 10.00 -25.63 -17.69
CA LYS A 441 11.21 -26.23 -17.13
C LYS A 441 11.06 -26.55 -15.65
N CYS A 442 10.49 -25.64 -14.86
CA CYS A 442 10.27 -25.85 -13.43
C CYS A 442 9.27 -26.98 -13.14
N PHE A 443 8.09 -26.93 -13.75
CA PHE A 443 6.98 -27.82 -13.40
C PHE A 443 6.95 -29.14 -14.17
N ASN A 444 7.66 -29.27 -15.30
CA ASN A 444 7.78 -30.55 -16.01
C ASN A 444 9.11 -31.25 -15.71
N GLN A 445 10.23 -30.68 -16.15
CA GLN A 445 11.55 -31.31 -15.99
C GLN A 445 12.04 -31.24 -14.54
N GLY A 446 11.87 -30.06 -13.93
CA GLY A 446 12.21 -29.75 -12.54
C GLY A 446 11.33 -30.45 -11.50
N HIS A 447 10.14 -30.93 -11.89
CA HIS A 447 9.31 -31.76 -11.04
C HIS A 447 9.97 -33.13 -10.80
N ARG A 448 10.50 -33.74 -11.87
CA ARG A 448 11.18 -35.04 -11.80
C ARG A 448 12.60 -34.93 -11.26
N ASN A 449 13.31 -33.85 -11.60
CA ASN A 449 14.67 -33.60 -11.14
C ASN A 449 14.81 -32.15 -10.65
N PRO A 450 14.82 -31.92 -9.32
CA PRO A 450 14.88 -30.57 -8.75
C PRO A 450 16.05 -29.71 -9.29
N LYS A 451 17.18 -30.31 -9.65
CA LYS A 451 18.36 -29.59 -10.19
C LYS A 451 18.10 -28.93 -11.54
N LEU A 452 17.07 -29.35 -12.27
CA LEU A 452 16.70 -28.77 -13.56
C LEU A 452 15.77 -27.56 -13.44
N ARG A 453 15.29 -27.22 -12.23
CA ARG A 453 14.47 -26.02 -12.03
C ARG A 453 15.26 -24.76 -12.40
N PRO A 454 14.64 -23.75 -13.05
CA PRO A 454 15.29 -22.46 -13.24
C PRO A 454 15.72 -21.88 -11.90
N THR A 455 16.94 -21.36 -11.86
CA THR A 455 17.46 -20.65 -10.68
C THR A 455 16.77 -19.30 -10.52
N ALA A 456 16.95 -18.68 -9.35
CA ALA A 456 16.44 -17.33 -9.11
C ALA A 456 17.00 -16.30 -10.12
N ILE A 457 18.26 -16.41 -10.52
CA ILE A 457 18.83 -15.55 -11.59
C ILE A 457 18.24 -15.86 -12.97
N ASP A 458 17.94 -17.12 -13.31
CA ASP A 458 17.26 -17.45 -14.57
C ASP A 458 15.90 -16.77 -14.66
N TRP A 459 15.12 -16.77 -13.56
CA TRP A 459 13.86 -16.05 -13.46
C TRP A 459 14.04 -14.55 -13.62
N ALA A 460 15.00 -13.94 -12.91
CA ALA A 460 15.25 -12.50 -13.00
C ALA A 460 15.63 -12.06 -14.43
N ASN A 461 16.46 -12.85 -15.11
CA ASN A 461 16.86 -12.60 -16.50
C ASN A 461 15.69 -12.75 -17.47
N ALA A 462 14.89 -13.82 -17.34
CA ALA A 462 13.70 -14.03 -18.18
C ALA A 462 12.65 -12.92 -17.99
N LEU A 463 12.46 -12.47 -16.74
CA LEU A 463 11.55 -11.37 -16.41
C LEU A 463 12.09 -10.02 -16.91
N GLN A 464 13.39 -9.77 -16.85
CA GLN A 464 13.98 -8.55 -17.41
C GLN A 464 13.69 -8.43 -18.91
N VAL A 465 14.00 -9.48 -19.68
CA VAL A 465 13.72 -9.49 -21.12
C VAL A 465 12.22 -9.29 -21.38
N ALA A 466 11.36 -9.93 -20.60
CA ALA A 466 9.92 -9.77 -20.75
C ALA A 466 9.45 -8.35 -20.45
N ILE A 467 10.00 -7.68 -19.42
CA ILE A 467 9.68 -6.29 -19.06
C ILE A 467 10.08 -5.34 -20.19
N ASP A 468 11.26 -5.54 -20.77
CA ASP A 468 11.75 -4.72 -21.89
C ASP A 468 10.87 -4.87 -23.14
N ASP A 469 10.23 -6.04 -23.31
CA ASP A 469 9.30 -6.36 -24.39
C ASP A 469 7.82 -6.04 -24.09
N LEU A 470 7.50 -5.52 -22.89
CA LEU A 470 6.12 -5.13 -22.56
C LEU A 470 5.71 -3.90 -23.35
N VAL A 471 4.50 -3.96 -23.90
CA VAL A 471 3.87 -2.86 -24.63
C VAL A 471 2.68 -2.35 -23.82
N GLN A 472 2.61 -1.03 -23.62
CA GLN A 472 1.42 -0.40 -23.05
C GLN A 472 0.32 -0.38 -24.10
N CYS A 473 -0.89 -0.77 -23.72
CA CYS A 473 -2.03 -0.76 -24.63
C CYS A 473 -2.44 0.67 -25.02
N GLU A 474 -2.78 0.87 -26.28
CA GLU A 474 -3.27 2.15 -26.79
C GLU A 474 -4.69 2.48 -26.29
N ASN A 475 -5.52 1.46 -25.99
CA ASN A 475 -6.90 1.65 -25.56
C ASN A 475 -7.03 1.97 -24.07
N TYR A 476 -6.18 1.35 -23.23
CA TYR A 476 -6.25 1.48 -21.77
C TYR A 476 -4.84 1.54 -21.19
N SER A 477 -4.48 2.66 -20.56
CA SER A 477 -3.15 2.86 -19.96
C SER A 477 -2.85 1.90 -18.79
N SER A 478 -3.87 1.28 -18.19
CA SER A 478 -3.71 0.24 -17.17
C SER A 478 -3.32 -1.13 -17.75
N HIS A 479 -3.41 -1.31 -19.07
CA HIS A 479 -3.09 -2.57 -19.72
C HIS A 479 -1.66 -2.55 -20.23
N TRP A 480 -0.94 -3.61 -19.88
CA TRP A 480 0.35 -3.96 -20.46
C TRP A 480 0.27 -5.39 -20.97
N TYR A 481 0.88 -5.67 -22.10
CA TYR A 481 0.86 -7.00 -22.70
C TYR A 481 2.23 -7.32 -23.32
N SER A 482 2.52 -8.60 -23.50
CA SER A 482 3.76 -9.03 -24.16
C SER A 482 3.65 -8.80 -25.66
N LYS A 483 4.65 -8.13 -26.24
CA LYS A 483 4.75 -8.00 -27.70
C LYS A 483 4.70 -9.34 -28.44
N ALA A 484 5.23 -10.41 -27.82
CA ALA A 484 5.22 -11.77 -28.39
C ALA A 484 3.82 -12.37 -28.55
N TYR A 485 2.84 -11.90 -27.76
CA TYR A 485 1.44 -12.33 -27.89
C TYR A 485 0.74 -11.63 -29.07
N GLY A 486 1.25 -10.47 -29.50
CA GLY A 486 0.80 -9.76 -30.71
C GLY A 486 -0.31 -8.72 -30.48
N GLU A 487 -1.17 -8.91 -29.48
CA GLU A 487 -2.28 -8.01 -29.17
C GLU A 487 -2.54 -7.88 -27.66
N CYS A 488 -3.40 -6.95 -27.25
CA CYS A 488 -3.68 -6.75 -25.82
C CYS A 488 -4.69 -7.76 -25.28
N TYR A 489 -4.20 -8.83 -24.65
CA TYR A 489 -5.04 -9.87 -24.01
C TYR A 489 -6.10 -9.31 -23.05
N TRP A 490 -5.79 -8.26 -22.30
CA TRP A 490 -6.73 -7.65 -21.35
C TRP A 490 -7.91 -6.98 -22.05
N CYS A 491 -7.70 -6.39 -23.24
CA CYS A 491 -8.78 -5.84 -24.05
C CYS A 491 -9.68 -6.95 -24.60
N GLU A 492 -9.08 -8.03 -25.12
CA GLU A 492 -9.82 -9.19 -25.58
C GLU A 492 -10.65 -9.82 -24.44
N SER A 493 -10.04 -9.96 -23.27
CA SER A 493 -10.70 -10.47 -22.07
C SER A 493 -11.87 -9.58 -21.65
N ASN A 494 -11.69 -8.26 -21.63
CA ASN A 494 -12.74 -7.30 -21.31
C ASN A 494 -13.92 -7.36 -22.30
N GLN A 495 -13.63 -7.55 -23.60
CA GLN A 495 -14.66 -7.71 -24.64
C GLN A 495 -15.45 -9.01 -24.47
N ARG A 496 -14.80 -10.11 -24.08
CA ARG A 496 -15.48 -11.38 -23.76
C ARG A 496 -16.35 -11.23 -22.51
N SER A 497 -15.79 -10.68 -21.44
CA SER A 497 -16.52 -10.32 -20.23
C SER A 497 -15.70 -9.39 -19.32
N PRO A 498 -16.24 -8.25 -18.86
CA PRO A 498 -15.50 -7.30 -18.02
C PRO A 498 -14.91 -7.89 -16.72
N GLU A 499 -15.47 -8.96 -16.17
CA GLU A 499 -14.92 -9.64 -14.99
C GLU A 499 -13.66 -10.48 -15.26
N TYR A 500 -13.34 -10.75 -16.53
CA TYR A 500 -12.12 -11.46 -16.92
C TYR A 500 -10.92 -10.54 -17.07
N ASP A 501 -11.16 -9.25 -17.26
CA ASP A 501 -10.11 -8.24 -17.17
C ASP A 501 -9.75 -7.97 -15.70
N ILE A 502 -8.54 -8.36 -15.33
CA ILE A 502 -8.03 -8.16 -13.97
C ILE A 502 -7.29 -6.84 -13.82
N PHE A 503 -7.03 -6.12 -14.90
CA PHE A 503 -6.46 -4.78 -14.92
C PHE A 503 -7.45 -3.79 -15.50
N PRO A 504 -8.74 -3.84 -15.06
CA PRO A 504 -9.78 -3.03 -15.66
C PRO A 504 -9.30 -1.59 -15.63
N PRO A 505 -9.57 -0.81 -16.70
CA PRO A 505 -9.21 0.59 -16.76
C PRO A 505 -9.44 1.19 -15.40
N SER A 506 -8.34 1.63 -14.76
CA SER A 506 -8.44 2.43 -13.57
C SER A 506 -9.16 3.67 -14.07
N SER A 507 -10.50 3.67 -14.04
CA SER A 507 -11.24 4.82 -14.49
C SER A 507 -10.68 5.93 -13.63
N GLN A 508 -9.98 6.85 -14.25
CA GLN A 508 -9.37 7.99 -13.56
C GLN A 508 -10.46 8.71 -12.74
N TYR A 509 -11.73 8.52 -13.11
CA TYR A 509 -12.94 8.97 -12.44
C TYR A 509 -13.45 8.05 -11.32
N ASN A 510 -12.78 6.97 -10.93
CA ASN A 510 -13.26 6.04 -9.88
C ASN A 510 -13.35 6.71 -8.52
N ARG A 511 -12.43 7.64 -8.23
CA ARG A 511 -12.49 8.47 -7.02
C ARG A 511 -13.71 9.39 -7.09
N LEU A 512 -13.91 10.07 -8.21
CA LEU A 512 -15.10 10.89 -8.47
C LEU A 512 -16.40 10.09 -8.29
N ASN A 513 -16.53 8.94 -8.96
CA ASN A 513 -17.69 8.05 -8.87
C ASN A 513 -17.99 7.63 -7.42
N ARG A 514 -16.97 7.28 -6.62
CA ARG A 514 -17.16 6.94 -5.20
C ARG A 514 -17.65 8.12 -4.37
N LEU A 515 -17.06 9.30 -4.57
CA LEU A 515 -17.44 10.51 -3.84
C LEU A 515 -18.87 10.91 -4.15
N LEU A 516 -19.25 10.88 -5.43
CA LEU A 516 -20.61 11.13 -5.89
C LEU A 516 -21.61 10.12 -5.33
N LYS A 517 -21.30 8.82 -5.42
CA LYS A 517 -22.13 7.74 -4.86
C LYS A 517 -22.33 7.85 -3.35
N ALA A 518 -21.34 8.37 -2.63
CA ALA A 518 -21.40 8.60 -1.18
C ALA A 518 -22.14 9.90 -0.81
N GLY A 519 -22.49 10.75 -1.78
CA GLY A 519 -23.06 12.08 -1.53
C GLY A 519 -22.05 13.08 -0.96
N ASN A 520 -20.74 12.83 -1.11
CA ASN A 520 -19.67 13.72 -0.71
C ASN A 520 -19.43 14.78 -1.80
N TRP A 521 -20.42 15.64 -2.01
CA TRP A 521 -20.49 16.57 -3.15
C TRP A 521 -19.32 17.56 -3.22
N LYS A 522 -18.82 18.01 -2.07
CA LYS A 522 -17.70 18.95 -2.00
C LYS A 522 -16.39 18.31 -2.43
N GLU A 523 -16.11 17.12 -1.92
CA GLU A 523 -14.92 16.36 -2.29
C GLU A 523 -14.99 15.92 -3.75
N ALA A 524 -16.18 15.54 -4.24
CA ALA A 524 -16.41 15.21 -5.65
C ALA A 524 -16.13 16.40 -6.58
N ASP A 525 -16.50 17.61 -6.16
CA ASP A 525 -16.22 18.83 -6.90
C ASP A 525 -14.72 19.15 -6.97
N LEU A 526 -14.01 19.04 -5.85
CA LEU A 526 -12.54 19.17 -5.83
C LEU A 526 -11.85 18.12 -6.71
N GLU A 527 -12.34 16.88 -6.67
CA GLU A 527 -11.83 15.81 -7.52
C GLU A 527 -12.10 16.08 -9.00
N THR A 528 -13.28 16.62 -9.34
CA THR A 528 -13.60 17.01 -10.71
C THR A 528 -12.61 18.05 -11.23
N LYS A 529 -12.30 19.09 -10.43
CA LYS A 529 -11.26 20.06 -10.76
C LYS A 529 -9.90 19.41 -10.97
N TYR A 530 -9.48 18.53 -10.06
CA TYR A 530 -8.21 17.82 -10.16
C TYR A 530 -8.12 17.00 -11.45
N LEU A 531 -9.17 16.24 -11.79
CA LEU A 531 -9.23 15.44 -13.01
C LEU A 531 -9.12 16.31 -14.25
N MET A 532 -9.87 17.41 -14.33
CA MET A 532 -9.80 18.29 -15.49
C MET A 532 -8.42 18.94 -15.67
N LEU A 533 -7.74 19.31 -14.57
CA LEU A 533 -6.36 19.81 -14.62
C LEU A 533 -5.37 18.70 -15.02
N LYS A 534 -5.58 17.47 -14.56
CA LYS A 534 -4.75 16.31 -14.89
C LYS A 534 -4.84 15.96 -16.37
N ILE A 535 -6.06 15.86 -16.91
CA ILE A 535 -6.34 15.52 -18.31
C ILE A 535 -5.69 16.53 -19.27
N THR A 536 -5.67 17.81 -18.87
CA THR A 536 -5.07 18.88 -19.68
C THR A 536 -3.59 19.14 -19.39
N ASN A 537 -2.97 18.36 -18.49
CA ASN A 537 -1.58 18.53 -18.04
C ASN A 537 -1.28 19.93 -17.45
N ARG A 538 -2.15 20.41 -16.56
CA ARG A 538 -2.09 21.76 -15.96
C ARG A 538 -2.16 21.78 -14.44
N ILE A 539 -1.86 20.66 -13.78
CA ILE A 539 -1.86 20.56 -12.32
C ILE A 539 -1.02 21.69 -11.69
N ASP A 540 0.18 21.93 -12.21
CA ASP A 540 1.10 22.98 -11.71
C ASP A 540 0.59 24.41 -11.94
N LYS A 541 -0.32 24.61 -12.89
CA LYS A 541 -0.95 25.92 -13.12
C LYS A 541 -2.11 26.13 -12.17
N GLY A 542 -2.84 25.08 -11.81
CA GLY A 542 -3.99 25.15 -10.90
C GLY A 542 -5.27 25.73 -11.53
N TRP A 543 -5.25 26.05 -12.83
CA TRP A 543 -6.36 26.59 -13.62
C TRP A 543 -6.32 26.14 -15.10
N LEU A 544 -7.49 26.06 -15.75
CA LEU A 544 -7.62 25.82 -17.18
C LEU A 544 -7.69 27.13 -17.96
N ASP A 545 -6.90 27.27 -19.02
CA ASP A 545 -7.03 28.36 -19.97
C ASP A 545 -8.00 28.01 -21.11
N GLU A 546 -8.35 29.01 -21.92
CA GLU A 546 -9.26 28.87 -23.06
C GLU A 546 -8.80 27.77 -24.04
N SER A 547 -7.49 27.65 -24.29
CA SER A 547 -6.92 26.63 -25.16
C SER A 547 -7.14 25.22 -24.61
N ALA A 548 -6.86 25.01 -23.32
CA ALA A 548 -7.07 23.73 -22.65
C ALA A 548 -8.55 23.31 -22.62
N ILE A 549 -9.47 24.27 -22.51
CA ILE A 549 -10.91 24.00 -22.55
C ILE A 549 -11.37 23.68 -23.97
N LYS A 550 -10.90 24.44 -24.99
CA LYS A 550 -11.24 24.19 -26.39
C LYS A 550 -10.76 22.83 -26.89
N ASN A 551 -9.64 22.36 -26.36
CA ASN A 551 -9.04 21.07 -26.71
C ASN A 551 -9.29 19.98 -25.67
N PHE A 552 -10.22 20.20 -24.72
CA PHE A 552 -10.53 19.21 -23.71
C PHE A 552 -11.14 17.95 -24.38
N PRO A 553 -10.63 16.73 -24.10
CA PRO A 553 -11.14 15.52 -24.72
C PRO A 553 -12.64 15.31 -24.44
N LEU A 554 -13.44 15.16 -25.50
CA LEU A 554 -14.89 15.04 -25.40
C LEU A 554 -15.34 13.79 -24.62
N GLN A 555 -14.61 12.67 -24.79
CA GLN A 555 -14.90 11.43 -24.08
C GLN A 555 -14.74 11.60 -22.56
N ASP A 556 -13.66 12.25 -22.13
CA ASP A 556 -13.43 12.56 -20.72
C ASP A 556 -14.50 13.49 -20.13
N LEU A 557 -14.88 14.52 -20.88
CA LEU A 557 -15.92 15.46 -20.46
C LEU A 557 -17.27 14.74 -20.31
N GLY A 558 -17.61 13.87 -21.26
CA GLY A 558 -18.82 13.05 -21.23
C GLY A 558 -18.87 12.11 -20.02
N ILE A 559 -17.76 11.44 -19.70
CA ILE A 559 -17.71 10.52 -18.53
C ILE A 559 -17.87 11.29 -17.22
N ILE A 560 -17.18 12.43 -17.06
CA ILE A 560 -17.33 13.27 -15.86
C ILE A 560 -18.78 13.74 -15.72
N ASP A 561 -19.37 14.24 -16.79
CA ASP A 561 -20.75 14.73 -16.80
C ASP A 561 -21.76 13.63 -16.47
N GLN A 562 -21.64 12.45 -17.10
CA GLN A 562 -22.50 11.30 -16.85
C GLN A 562 -22.48 10.88 -15.38
N LEU A 563 -21.30 10.82 -14.75
CA LEU A 563 -21.18 10.48 -13.34
C LEU A 563 -21.93 11.50 -12.45
N TRP A 564 -21.80 12.80 -12.73
CA TRP A 564 -22.52 13.83 -11.99
C TRP A 564 -24.03 13.68 -12.15
N GLN A 565 -24.51 13.43 -13.37
CA GLN A 565 -25.93 13.25 -13.63
C GLN A 565 -26.50 12.00 -12.94
N GLU A 566 -25.84 10.85 -13.08
CA GLU A 566 -26.29 9.56 -12.53
C GLU A 566 -26.50 9.62 -11.01
N HIS A 567 -25.52 10.15 -10.27
CA HIS A 567 -25.56 10.16 -8.81
C HIS A 567 -26.37 11.32 -8.23
N SER A 568 -26.62 12.38 -9.01
CA SER A 568 -27.45 13.52 -8.59
C SER A 568 -28.90 13.43 -9.05
N SER A 569 -29.30 12.32 -9.69
CA SER A 569 -30.62 12.16 -10.33
C SER A 569 -30.90 13.25 -11.36
N GLY A 570 -29.90 13.60 -12.16
CA GLY A 570 -29.98 14.60 -13.23
C GLY A 570 -29.99 16.06 -12.75
N ARG A 571 -29.65 16.33 -11.49
CA ARG A 571 -29.65 17.70 -10.94
C ARG A 571 -28.36 18.46 -11.18
N PHE A 572 -27.23 17.76 -11.23
CA PHE A 572 -25.89 18.32 -11.36
C PHE A 572 -25.19 17.73 -12.58
N GLY A 573 -24.23 18.47 -13.14
CA GLY A 573 -23.55 18.13 -14.39
C GLY A 573 -23.32 19.36 -15.27
N PHE A 574 -22.33 19.28 -16.15
CA PHE A 574 -22.04 20.29 -17.16
C PHE A 574 -23.12 20.36 -18.24
N SER A 575 -23.80 19.25 -18.58
CA SER A 575 -24.96 19.26 -19.48
C SER A 575 -26.15 20.00 -18.86
N VAL A 576 -26.42 19.78 -17.58
CA VAL A 576 -27.43 20.52 -16.82
C VAL A 576 -27.09 22.02 -16.79
N GLN A 577 -25.83 22.36 -16.53
CA GLN A 577 -25.35 23.75 -16.60
C GLN A 577 -25.52 24.35 -17.99
N ARG A 578 -25.20 23.61 -19.07
CA ARG A 578 -25.40 24.07 -20.45
C ARG A 578 -26.86 24.41 -20.72
N ASN A 579 -27.79 23.54 -20.35
CA ASN A 579 -29.21 23.78 -20.59
C ASN A 579 -29.68 25.06 -19.90
N ILE A 580 -29.32 25.23 -18.61
CA ILE A 580 -29.63 26.44 -17.85
C ILE A 580 -28.92 27.68 -18.44
N TYR A 581 -27.70 27.53 -18.93
CA TYR A 581 -26.94 28.60 -19.59
C TYR A 581 -27.69 29.12 -20.82
N ILE A 582 -28.20 28.23 -21.66
CA ILE A 582 -29.00 28.57 -22.84
C ILE A 582 -30.36 29.17 -22.44
N ASP A 583 -31.07 28.54 -21.49
CA ASP A 583 -32.40 28.98 -21.03
C ASP A 583 -32.40 30.39 -20.42
N THR A 584 -31.26 30.80 -19.86
CA THR A 584 -31.08 32.16 -19.31
C THR A 584 -30.69 33.20 -20.38
N GLY A 585 -30.66 32.79 -21.64
CA GLY A 585 -30.42 33.63 -22.81
C GLY A 585 -28.94 33.78 -23.19
N ASN A 586 -28.04 32.95 -22.64
CA ASN A 586 -26.64 32.99 -23.05
C ASN A 586 -26.42 32.17 -24.34
N HIS A 587 -25.39 32.56 -25.10
CA HIS A 587 -25.00 31.88 -26.33
C HIS A 587 -23.67 31.13 -26.13
N PRO A 588 -23.61 29.80 -26.37
CA PRO A 588 -22.35 29.06 -26.32
C PRO A 588 -21.25 29.71 -27.15
N GLY A 589 -20.04 29.81 -26.61
CA GLY A 589 -18.90 30.49 -27.25
C GLY A 589 -18.96 32.02 -27.28
N LYS A 590 -20.01 32.68 -26.75
CA LYS A 590 -20.10 34.15 -26.63
C LYS A 590 -20.39 34.57 -25.19
N TYR A 591 -19.39 35.11 -24.51
CA TYR A 591 -19.54 35.59 -23.14
C TYR A 591 -20.18 36.98 -23.07
N ASN A 592 -21.27 37.12 -22.31
CA ASN A 592 -21.87 38.39 -21.93
C ASN A 592 -22.06 38.43 -20.41
N ARG A 593 -21.42 39.38 -19.73
CA ARG A 593 -21.39 39.48 -18.26
C ARG A 593 -22.78 39.69 -17.63
N GLU A 594 -23.64 40.49 -18.25
CA GLU A 594 -24.96 40.81 -17.72
C GLU A 594 -25.89 39.61 -17.79
N ILE A 595 -25.83 38.87 -18.90
CA ILE A 595 -26.63 37.66 -19.11
C ILE A 595 -26.09 36.49 -18.29
N TYR A 596 -24.75 36.36 -18.16
CA TYR A 596 -24.09 35.37 -17.33
C TYR A 596 -24.49 35.48 -15.85
N SER A 597 -24.76 36.70 -15.39
CA SER A 597 -25.21 36.95 -14.02
C SER A 597 -26.56 36.30 -13.72
N ARG A 598 -27.45 36.16 -14.72
CA ARG A 598 -28.73 35.44 -14.58
C ARG A 598 -28.51 33.94 -14.43
N PHE A 599 -27.65 33.36 -15.28
CA PHE A 599 -27.21 31.98 -15.16
C PHE A 599 -26.67 31.69 -13.75
N ALA A 600 -25.74 32.53 -13.29
CA ALA A 600 -25.12 32.38 -11.97
C ALA A 600 -26.13 32.49 -10.81
N GLU A 601 -27.17 33.31 -10.95
CA GLU A 601 -28.28 33.37 -10.00
C GLU A 601 -29.13 32.09 -10.03
N THR A 602 -29.47 31.58 -11.22
CA THR A 602 -30.26 30.36 -11.40
C THR A 602 -29.58 29.12 -10.83
N VAL A 603 -28.27 28.96 -11.08
CA VAL A 603 -27.50 27.83 -10.51
C VAL A 603 -27.06 28.07 -9.06
N GLY A 604 -27.34 29.25 -8.49
CA GLY A 604 -27.07 29.57 -7.09
C GLY A 604 -25.63 29.96 -6.75
N TRP A 605 -24.81 30.33 -7.75
CA TRP A 605 -23.45 30.88 -7.61
C TRP A 605 -23.45 32.38 -7.27
N ARG A 606 -24.56 33.05 -7.52
CA ARG A 606 -24.80 34.46 -7.20
C ARG A 606 -26.13 34.62 -6.46
N GLY A 607 -26.21 35.53 -5.50
CA GLY A 607 -27.44 35.84 -4.78
C GLY A 607 -27.44 37.28 -4.27
N ASN A 608 -28.57 37.98 -4.39
CA ASN A 608 -28.71 39.41 -4.04
C ASN A 608 -27.63 40.30 -4.69
N GLY A 609 -27.26 39.99 -5.93
CA GLY A 609 -26.23 40.72 -6.67
C GLY A 609 -24.78 40.35 -6.32
N ILE A 610 -24.54 39.50 -5.31
CA ILE A 610 -23.22 39.16 -4.78
C ILE A 610 -22.80 37.75 -5.21
N TRP A 611 -21.56 37.59 -5.66
CA TRP A 611 -20.95 36.30 -5.98
C TRP A 611 -20.61 35.53 -4.70
N LYS A 612 -21.00 34.26 -4.65
CA LYS A 612 -20.66 33.39 -3.51
C LYS A 612 -19.24 32.88 -3.63
N ASN A 613 -18.54 32.78 -2.51
CA ASN A 613 -17.27 32.06 -2.48
C ASN A 613 -17.53 30.56 -2.43
N TYR A 614 -16.50 29.77 -2.73
CA TYR A 614 -16.57 28.31 -2.67
C TYR A 614 -17.07 27.77 -1.31
N PHE A 615 -16.68 28.43 -0.22
CA PHE A 615 -17.07 28.05 1.13
C PHE A 615 -18.54 28.38 1.45
N ASP A 616 -19.19 29.22 0.64
CA ASP A 616 -20.58 29.66 0.81
C ASP A 616 -21.57 28.87 -0.07
N LEU A 617 -21.09 27.86 -0.79
CA LEU A 617 -21.91 27.00 -1.64
C LEU A 617 -22.61 25.89 -0.84
N GLU A 618 -23.77 25.47 -1.34
CA GLU A 618 -24.56 24.37 -0.77
C GLU A 618 -24.13 23.05 -1.40
N PHE A 619 -23.40 22.22 -0.65
CA PHE A 619 -22.92 20.91 -1.10
C PHE A 619 -23.89 19.78 -0.72
N SER A 620 -25.13 19.88 -1.20
CA SER A 620 -26.14 18.84 -1.05
C SER A 620 -27.16 18.88 -2.18
N LEU A 621 -27.99 17.84 -2.28
CA LEU A 621 -29.10 17.78 -3.25
C LEU A 621 -30.16 18.90 -3.06
N LYS A 622 -30.05 19.73 -2.00
CA LYS A 622 -30.92 20.91 -1.84
C LYS A 622 -30.48 22.09 -2.72
N ALA A 623 -29.25 22.08 -3.23
CA ALA A 623 -28.76 23.14 -4.10
C ALA A 623 -29.57 23.24 -5.40
N PRO A 624 -29.63 24.42 -6.04
CA PRO A 624 -30.29 24.59 -7.32
C PRO A 624 -29.72 23.66 -8.39
N PRO A 625 -30.52 23.22 -9.38
CA PRO A 625 -30.00 22.49 -10.53
C PRO A 625 -28.81 23.22 -11.18
N GLY A 626 -27.82 22.46 -11.63
CA GLY A 626 -26.58 23.00 -12.22
C GLY A 626 -25.62 23.66 -11.22
N ASN A 627 -25.88 23.65 -9.91
CA ASN A 627 -24.97 24.25 -8.93
C ASN A 627 -23.57 23.61 -8.91
N LEU A 628 -23.47 22.31 -9.23
CA LEU A 628 -22.22 21.57 -9.31
C LEU A 628 -22.07 20.90 -10.69
N PRO A 629 -20.84 20.72 -11.20
CA PRO A 629 -19.55 21.14 -10.62
C PRO A 629 -19.34 22.66 -10.62
N PHE A 630 -18.75 23.23 -9.58
CA PHE A 630 -18.52 24.67 -9.44
C PHE A 630 -17.34 25.16 -10.29
N CYS A 631 -17.67 25.88 -11.35
CA CYS A 631 -16.71 26.33 -12.34
C CYS A 631 -15.92 27.60 -11.95
N CYS A 632 -16.08 28.20 -10.77
CA CYS A 632 -15.36 29.44 -10.42
C CYS A 632 -14.14 29.26 -9.50
N ALA A 633 -13.87 28.04 -9.02
CA ALA A 633 -12.68 27.78 -8.20
C ALA A 633 -11.42 27.57 -9.09
N GLY A 634 -10.95 28.63 -9.75
CA GLY A 634 -9.74 28.61 -10.59
C GLY A 634 -9.97 28.28 -12.06
N PHE A 635 -11.08 28.74 -12.64
CA PHE A 635 -11.29 28.72 -14.08
C PHE A 635 -11.69 30.11 -14.57
N ASP A 636 -11.44 30.39 -15.85
CA ASP A 636 -11.88 31.64 -16.50
C ASP A 636 -13.41 31.77 -16.40
N VAL A 637 -13.92 33.00 -16.25
CA VAL A 637 -15.36 33.32 -16.23
C VAL A 637 -16.07 32.84 -17.51
N CYS A 638 -15.29 32.58 -18.58
CA CYS A 638 -15.75 32.03 -19.83
C CYS A 638 -15.84 30.49 -19.87
N LEU A 639 -15.50 29.76 -18.79
CA LEU A 639 -15.43 28.29 -18.77
C LEU A 639 -16.76 27.65 -19.19
N VAL A 640 -17.87 28.04 -18.57
CA VAL A 640 -19.20 27.46 -18.87
C VAL A 640 -19.60 27.72 -20.32
N SER A 641 -19.25 28.89 -20.88
CA SER A 641 -19.52 29.22 -22.28
C SER A 641 -18.80 28.30 -23.26
N HIS A 642 -17.54 27.96 -22.96
CA HIS A 642 -16.72 27.08 -23.80
C HIS A 642 -17.06 25.60 -23.59
N LEU A 643 -17.37 25.17 -22.37
CA LEU A 643 -17.85 23.82 -22.09
C LEU A 643 -19.21 23.58 -22.75
N ALA A 644 -20.12 24.56 -22.72
CA ALA A 644 -21.41 24.48 -23.40
C ALA A 644 -21.25 24.25 -24.92
N LEU A 645 -20.24 24.89 -25.53
CA LEU A 645 -19.93 24.71 -26.96
C LEU A 645 -19.34 23.31 -27.26
N GLN A 646 -18.55 22.74 -26.34
CA GLN A 646 -18.02 21.38 -26.53
C GLN A 646 -19.10 20.31 -26.35
N LEU A 647 -20.03 20.51 -25.40
CA LEU A 647 -21.15 19.58 -25.18
C LEU A 647 -22.13 19.56 -26.36
N GLU A 648 -22.29 20.66 -27.09
CA GLU A 648 -23.07 20.70 -28.35
C GLU A 648 -22.48 19.80 -29.44
N LYS A 649 -21.15 19.64 -29.47
CA LYS A 649 -20.49 18.70 -30.39
C LYS A 649 -20.71 17.24 -30.01
N ILE A 650 -20.92 16.94 -28.74
CA ILE A 650 -21.19 15.58 -28.26
C ILE A 650 -22.61 15.16 -28.69
N GLU A 651 -23.59 16.06 -28.63
CA GLU A 651 -24.98 15.82 -29.07
C GLU A 651 -25.13 15.65 -30.59
N THR A 652 -24.16 16.09 -31.38
CA THR A 652 -24.18 15.98 -32.86
C THR A 652 -23.41 14.77 -33.41
N ILE A 653 -22.71 14.02 -32.55
CA ILE A 653 -21.91 12.83 -32.90
C ILE A 653 -22.66 11.52 -32.56
N VAL A 654 -23.75 11.58 -31.79
CA VAL A 654 -24.70 10.49 -31.52
C VAL A 654 -25.90 10.61 -32.45
#